data_AF-A0A2A3MED1-F1
#
_entry.id   AF-A0A2A3MED1-F1
#
_cell.length_a   1.000
_cell.length_b   1.000
_cell.length_c   1.000
_cell.angle_alpha   90.00
_cell.angle_beta   90.00
_cell.angle_gamma   90.00
#
_symmetry.space_group_name_H-M   'P 1'
#
loop_
_entity.id
_entity.type
_entity.pdbx_description
1 polymer ?
#
loop_
_entity_poly.entity_id
_entity_poly.type
_entity_poly.pdbx_seq_one_letter_code
_entity_poly.pdbx_strand_id
1 'polypeptide(L)'
;EVGGLVGHQFDGSISQSYATGAVTGSGEVGGLVGRQNGGNISQSYATGAVMGSGLVGGLVAYQAPSYTSITNSYWNTETTGQATSAGGGTGLTTAQMFSADSFTGFEFGEVWGNAGDQITPYLLGLSGNQVFNRHDLPSGTITATNRPDAYNVILTLQQLQAINSGLTGNYVLGADIDASATAGWNSGAGFDPIGSSYSNSFRGVFDGLGHVISDLFIDRGATESVGLFGFADGATLRQVGLENVDITGQNLVGGLVGGQWYSSISHSYATGAVTGSNNVGGLVGAQTGSSISQSYATGAVTGSNDVGGLVGAQTGSSISQSYAIGEVQGGVDVGGLVGYLDNGSISQSYASASVDGNNRVGGLVGTQASGDISESYATGEVRGNNIVGTLIGNSSGTISNSYYLLTDNRTIESTDFGVNTRGGVRVASGLTGKTLTLKGGLGISLLDSVELGDNALLVQTDGRIFLRSGSTVTSSAAGDALVLAGVTFINQADRSALSATNADGRWLIYSDNPDDNTFGGLASGNQALWNTSWTGSPSVTAAGNRYVFAMQPTLTVTGTVDGSKTYGDLYAITTPVAGTDYTLSGFVDAAAYGDVFTQDDASNIGAPTLASAGAAASANAGSYGLTWQVGDLDATGYNVDLTATGGTLTVTPKIIDLINAIAQNKVYDGTTDADVTADLDGVISGDDLAVALNGAFDNKHAGTGKDVTVTGSLSGLDAGNYTLNGPLTTTADISAKVIDLINAVAASKTYDGTSDADVAADLSGVLSGDDLQLAVSGEFDDKNAGTGKTVTVNGALSGADAGNYALSSSSITTTADITAKVIDLINAAAASKTYDGTTDADVTADLAGVISGDDLAAALNGAFDNKHAGTGKEVTVTGSLSGLDAGNYTLNGTVTTTANISAKVIDLINAVAASKTYDGTSDADVAADLSGVLSGDDLQLAVSGAFDDKNAGTGKTVTVSGALSGADAGNYALSASSITTTADISAKMIDLINVLVQHKVYDGTADAQVTAALGGVLSGDDLRVNLDAWFADAEIGEAKTVTVSGVLDGADSQNYQLNSPIQVLASILAYLPPQGYQEAINYRPPQQPLEQSLPTPEQQALQLEVLGDGLNLSGLGGAVTLTVPTAPERPLALRLNSSQLQTVGLSGSEIGRTDAATPSLFVALAAFLKANPEARVQLMVQTGDAGANLIDPQRFIAHAQSVAELLQRLGVPDGQLQTVATRNPRPFSAGSLPLAMMVNSRADVQAE
;
A
#
# COMPACT_ATOMS: atom_id res chain seq x y z
N GLU A 1 -16.82 -17.35 46.88
CA GLU A 1 -17.66 -17.07 45.69
C GLU A 1 -16.76 -17.12 44.47
N VAL A 2 -17.27 -17.50 43.29
CA VAL A 2 -16.46 -17.72 42.08
C VAL A 2 -17.15 -17.07 40.89
N GLY A 3 -16.42 -16.26 40.13
CA GLY A 3 -16.88 -15.67 38.87
C GLY A 3 -15.77 -15.70 37.83
N GLY A 4 -16.13 -15.68 36.55
CA GLY A 4 -15.14 -15.68 35.45
C GLY A 4 -14.29 -14.40 35.38
N LEU A 5 -14.77 -13.30 35.98
CA LEU A 5 -14.01 -12.05 36.16
C LEU A 5 -13.91 -11.64 37.65
N VAL A 6 -15.00 -11.73 38.42
CA VAL A 6 -15.04 -11.29 39.82
C VAL A 6 -15.70 -12.34 40.72
N GLY A 7 -14.99 -12.80 41.76
CA GLY A 7 -15.57 -13.69 42.77
C GLY A 7 -16.72 -13.05 43.56
N HIS A 8 -16.45 -11.89 44.15
CA HIS A 8 -17.41 -11.11 44.95
C HIS A 8 -17.26 -9.61 44.69
N GLN A 9 -18.33 -8.96 44.25
CA GLN A 9 -18.47 -7.52 44.03
C GLN A 9 -19.20 -6.89 45.22
N PHE A 10 -18.60 -5.87 45.85
CA PHE A 10 -19.25 -5.08 46.90
C PHE A 10 -19.88 -3.81 46.32
N ASP A 11 -19.15 -2.69 46.16
CA ASP A 11 -19.72 -1.43 45.62
C ASP A 11 -19.12 -0.97 44.27
N GLY A 12 -18.03 -1.59 43.80
CA GLY A 12 -17.36 -1.20 42.55
C GLY A 12 -18.18 -1.51 41.29
N SER A 13 -17.98 -0.75 40.22
CA SER A 13 -18.62 -0.96 38.91
C SER A 13 -17.81 -1.90 38.00
N ILE A 14 -18.52 -2.73 37.25
CA ILE A 14 -17.98 -3.53 36.13
C ILE A 14 -18.63 -3.00 34.84
N SER A 15 -17.82 -2.61 33.87
CA SER A 15 -18.28 -2.04 32.60
C SER A 15 -17.38 -2.50 31.46
N GLN A 16 -17.93 -2.63 30.24
CA GLN A 16 -17.16 -2.94 29.02
C GLN A 16 -16.25 -4.16 29.21
N SER A 17 -16.80 -5.26 29.75
CA SER A 17 -16.05 -6.40 30.30
C SER A 17 -16.65 -7.73 29.87
N TYR A 18 -15.83 -8.77 29.68
CA TYR A 18 -16.34 -10.10 29.33
C TYR A 18 -15.59 -11.26 29.98
N ALA A 19 -16.18 -12.46 29.98
CA ALA A 19 -15.58 -13.69 30.47
C ALA A 19 -15.82 -14.90 29.55
N THR A 20 -14.74 -15.43 28.96
CA THR A 20 -14.73 -16.63 28.10
C THR A 20 -14.30 -17.91 28.82
N GLY A 21 -13.54 -17.79 29.91
CA GLY A 21 -12.97 -18.92 30.65
C GLY A 21 -14.01 -19.74 31.43
N ALA A 22 -13.79 -21.06 31.53
CA ALA A 22 -14.69 -21.94 32.28
C ALA A 22 -14.62 -21.68 33.80
N VAL A 23 -15.77 -21.59 34.45
CA VAL A 23 -15.92 -21.24 35.87
C VAL A 23 -16.45 -22.47 36.62
N THR A 24 -15.70 -22.97 37.60
CA THR A 24 -16.10 -24.13 38.41
C THR A 24 -16.00 -23.84 39.91
N GLY A 25 -17.02 -24.18 40.68
CA GLY A 25 -17.02 -23.99 42.14
C GLY A 25 -18.15 -24.72 42.88
N SER A 26 -18.16 -24.64 44.21
CA SER A 26 -19.13 -25.37 45.05
C SER A 26 -20.20 -24.51 45.71
N GLY A 27 -20.03 -23.18 45.72
CA GLY A 27 -20.94 -22.20 46.34
C GLY A 27 -21.71 -21.37 45.31
N GLU A 28 -21.58 -20.06 45.39
CA GLU A 28 -22.08 -19.10 44.38
C GLU A 28 -21.07 -19.02 43.21
N VAL A 29 -21.49 -19.45 41.99
CA VAL A 29 -20.64 -19.64 40.80
C VAL A 29 -21.28 -19.00 39.55
N GLY A 30 -20.78 -17.85 39.10
CA GLY A 30 -21.35 -17.10 37.97
C GLY A 30 -20.42 -16.97 36.77
N GLY A 31 -20.96 -16.82 35.56
CA GLY A 31 -20.15 -16.70 34.35
C GLY A 31 -19.23 -15.47 34.33
N LEU A 32 -19.69 -14.32 34.84
CA LEU A 32 -18.89 -13.11 35.03
C LEU A 32 -18.63 -12.85 36.52
N VAL A 33 -19.68 -12.85 37.35
CA VAL A 33 -19.59 -12.50 38.78
C VAL A 33 -20.20 -13.59 39.67
N GLY A 34 -19.47 -14.07 40.68
CA GLY A 34 -20.02 -15.04 41.64
C GLY A 34 -21.15 -14.44 42.47
N ARG A 35 -20.84 -13.33 43.17
CA ARG A 35 -21.77 -12.63 44.06
C ARG A 35 -21.72 -11.12 43.86
N GLN A 36 -22.87 -10.48 43.77
CA GLN A 36 -23.03 -9.03 43.77
C GLN A 36 -23.75 -8.57 45.05
N ASN A 37 -23.10 -7.72 45.85
CA ASN A 37 -23.64 -7.08 47.06
C ASN A 37 -23.83 -5.55 46.88
N GLY A 38 -23.80 -5.04 45.65
CA GLY A 38 -23.86 -3.62 45.30
C GLY A 38 -23.11 -3.35 43.98
N GLY A 39 -22.83 -2.09 43.68
CA GLY A 39 -22.18 -1.66 42.43
C GLY A 39 -23.00 -1.92 41.17
N ASN A 40 -22.50 -1.49 40.01
CA ASN A 40 -23.17 -1.64 38.70
C ASN A 40 -22.50 -2.72 37.84
N ILE A 41 -23.26 -3.33 36.94
CA ILE A 41 -22.74 -4.13 35.81
C ILE A 41 -23.36 -3.60 34.52
N SER A 42 -22.54 -3.19 33.54
CA SER A 42 -22.98 -2.61 32.27
C SER A 42 -22.14 -3.06 31.08
N GLN A 43 -22.72 -3.10 29.87
CA GLN A 43 -22.00 -3.44 28.62
C GLN A 43 -21.08 -4.67 28.78
N SER A 44 -21.57 -5.75 29.39
CA SER A 44 -20.73 -6.88 29.80
C SER A 44 -21.36 -8.24 29.51
N TYR A 45 -20.56 -9.27 29.20
CA TYR A 45 -21.11 -10.61 28.93
C TYR A 45 -20.25 -11.81 29.35
N ALA A 46 -20.88 -12.98 29.39
CA ALA A 46 -20.21 -14.26 29.67
C ALA A 46 -20.52 -15.33 28.61
N THR A 47 -19.48 -16.04 28.16
CA THR A 47 -19.59 -17.25 27.32
C THR A 47 -18.92 -18.47 27.94
N GLY A 48 -18.13 -18.32 29.00
CA GLY A 48 -17.46 -19.41 29.72
C GLY A 48 -18.40 -20.44 30.31
N ALA A 49 -18.06 -21.73 30.23
CA ALA A 49 -18.88 -22.80 30.78
C ALA A 49 -18.94 -22.70 32.31
N VAL A 50 -20.14 -22.66 32.89
CA VAL A 50 -20.35 -22.43 34.33
C VAL A 50 -20.85 -23.71 34.99
N MET A 51 -20.07 -24.25 35.93
CA MET A 51 -20.39 -25.50 36.63
C MET A 51 -20.33 -25.31 38.15
N GLY A 52 -21.37 -25.75 38.87
CA GLY A 52 -21.28 -25.78 40.33
C GLY A 52 -22.40 -26.54 41.03
N SER A 53 -22.19 -26.79 42.33
CA SER A 53 -23.10 -27.53 43.20
C SER A 53 -23.98 -26.65 44.11
N GLY A 54 -23.85 -25.32 44.00
CA GLY A 54 -24.57 -24.35 44.83
C GLY A 54 -25.51 -23.48 43.99
N LEU A 55 -25.42 -22.16 44.13
CA LEU A 55 -26.10 -21.21 43.25
C LEU A 55 -25.24 -21.01 42.00
N VAL A 56 -25.85 -21.19 40.82
CA VAL A 56 -25.17 -21.07 39.54
C VAL A 56 -25.97 -20.14 38.62
N GLY A 57 -25.29 -19.31 37.84
CA GLY A 57 -25.95 -18.39 36.91
C GLY A 57 -25.07 -17.97 35.74
N GLY A 58 -25.69 -17.76 34.58
CA GLY A 58 -24.98 -17.52 33.31
C GLY A 58 -24.14 -16.25 33.27
N LEU A 59 -24.59 -15.17 33.93
CA LEU A 59 -23.80 -13.94 34.12
C LEU A 59 -23.41 -13.76 35.61
N VAL A 60 -24.39 -13.83 36.50
CA VAL A 60 -24.23 -13.66 37.96
C VAL A 60 -24.94 -14.79 38.70
N ALA A 61 -24.35 -15.35 39.76
CA ALA A 61 -25.00 -16.44 40.51
C ALA A 61 -25.85 -15.99 41.69
N TYR A 62 -25.48 -14.90 42.36
CA TYR A 62 -26.31 -14.27 43.40
C TYR A 62 -26.19 -12.74 43.37
N GLN A 63 -27.32 -12.05 43.48
CA GLN A 63 -27.40 -10.61 43.72
C GLN A 63 -28.17 -10.38 45.03
N ALA A 64 -27.65 -9.51 45.90
CA ALA A 64 -28.32 -9.14 47.14
C ALA A 64 -29.58 -8.28 46.85
N PRO A 65 -30.75 -8.51 47.50
CA PRO A 65 -32.03 -7.92 47.11
C PRO A 65 -32.16 -6.38 47.14
N SER A 66 -31.15 -5.67 47.65
CA SER A 66 -31.15 -4.21 47.76
C SER A 66 -30.63 -3.49 46.50
N TYR A 67 -30.15 -4.22 45.50
CA TYR A 67 -29.44 -3.70 44.32
C TYR A 67 -29.94 -4.39 43.06
N THR A 68 -30.00 -3.68 41.93
CA THR A 68 -30.64 -4.15 40.68
C THR A 68 -29.94 -3.69 39.39
N SER A 69 -28.77 -3.07 39.48
CA SER A 69 -28.12 -2.33 38.39
C SER A 69 -27.27 -3.22 37.45
N ILE A 70 -27.88 -4.28 36.91
CA ILE A 70 -27.36 -5.01 35.74
C ILE A 70 -28.09 -4.49 34.49
N THR A 71 -27.34 -3.86 33.58
CA THR A 71 -27.87 -3.17 32.38
C THR A 71 -27.09 -3.59 31.14
N ASN A 72 -27.72 -3.65 29.97
CA ASN A 72 -27.08 -3.96 28.68
C ASN A 72 -26.01 -5.06 28.80
N SER A 73 -26.35 -6.19 29.42
CA SER A 73 -25.38 -7.24 29.78
C SER A 73 -25.97 -8.63 29.55
N TYR A 74 -25.15 -9.57 29.08
CA TYR A 74 -25.61 -10.75 28.36
C TYR A 74 -24.91 -12.04 28.77
N TRP A 75 -25.51 -13.20 28.54
CA TRP A 75 -24.77 -14.47 28.64
C TRP A 75 -25.22 -15.47 27.60
N ASN A 76 -24.30 -16.34 27.16
CA ASN A 76 -24.60 -17.36 26.18
C ASN A 76 -25.26 -18.55 26.88
N THR A 77 -26.55 -18.76 26.66
CA THR A 77 -27.35 -19.79 27.35
C THR A 77 -26.87 -21.22 27.05
N GLU A 78 -26.28 -21.44 25.87
CA GLU A 78 -25.80 -22.74 25.40
C GLU A 78 -24.36 -23.01 25.89
N THR A 79 -23.43 -22.08 25.66
CA THR A 79 -22.01 -22.30 26.00
C THR A 79 -21.69 -22.09 27.47
N THR A 80 -22.46 -21.27 28.21
CA THR A 80 -22.39 -21.26 29.69
C THR A 80 -23.05 -22.50 30.30
N GLY A 81 -23.97 -23.14 29.57
CA GLY A 81 -24.85 -24.21 30.06
C GLY A 81 -25.98 -23.73 30.98
N GLN A 82 -26.18 -22.41 31.12
CA GLN A 82 -27.11 -21.82 32.09
C GLN A 82 -28.26 -21.08 31.41
N ALA A 83 -29.50 -21.57 31.62
CA ALA A 83 -30.71 -20.94 31.09
C ALA A 83 -31.10 -19.63 31.81
N THR A 84 -30.51 -19.34 32.98
CA THR A 84 -30.85 -18.20 33.84
C THR A 84 -29.62 -17.54 34.45
N SER A 85 -29.80 -16.31 34.94
CA SER A 85 -28.83 -15.56 35.74
C SER A 85 -29.54 -14.87 36.89
N ALA A 86 -28.85 -14.64 38.01
CA ALA A 86 -29.34 -13.77 39.07
C ALA A 86 -29.25 -12.30 38.65
N GLY A 87 -30.15 -11.48 39.21
CA GLY A 87 -30.02 -10.02 39.26
C GLY A 87 -30.21 -9.22 37.95
N GLY A 88 -30.45 -9.88 36.83
CA GLY A 88 -30.72 -9.24 35.53
C GLY A 88 -29.86 -9.77 34.40
N GLY A 89 -29.68 -8.95 33.38
CA GLY A 89 -29.06 -9.32 32.10
C GLY A 89 -30.01 -10.10 31.17
N THR A 90 -29.54 -10.42 29.97
CA THR A 90 -30.32 -11.15 28.94
C THR A 90 -29.55 -12.36 28.41
N GLY A 91 -30.17 -13.54 28.46
CA GLY A 91 -29.62 -14.74 27.85
C GLY A 91 -29.79 -14.72 26.33
N LEU A 92 -28.70 -14.93 25.59
CA LEU A 92 -28.67 -15.06 24.13
C LEU A 92 -28.22 -16.47 23.74
N THR A 93 -28.65 -16.99 22.59
CA THR A 93 -28.05 -18.19 21.98
C THR A 93 -26.68 -17.87 21.38
N THR A 94 -25.89 -18.89 21.07
CA THR A 94 -24.59 -18.70 20.39
C THR A 94 -24.77 -18.04 19.03
N ALA A 95 -25.82 -18.38 18.28
CA ALA A 95 -26.11 -17.74 16.99
C ALA A 95 -26.41 -16.22 17.12
N GLN A 96 -27.09 -15.81 18.20
CA GLN A 96 -27.35 -14.40 18.52
C GLN A 96 -26.10 -13.68 19.02
N MET A 97 -25.21 -14.36 19.76
CA MET A 97 -23.97 -13.80 20.32
C MET A 97 -22.95 -13.29 19.28
N PHE A 98 -23.18 -13.51 17.98
CA PHE A 98 -22.40 -12.89 16.90
C PHE A 98 -22.96 -11.54 16.46
N SER A 99 -24.27 -11.34 16.55
CA SER A 99 -24.95 -10.24 15.88
C SER A 99 -24.95 -8.97 16.71
N ALA A 100 -24.36 -7.89 16.17
CA ALA A 100 -24.24 -6.61 16.86
C ALA A 100 -25.59 -6.09 17.41
N ASP A 101 -26.66 -6.23 16.62
CA ASP A 101 -28.03 -5.80 16.99
C ASP A 101 -28.57 -6.50 18.25
N SER A 102 -28.05 -7.69 18.62
CA SER A 102 -28.45 -8.40 19.84
C SER A 102 -27.87 -7.78 21.11
N PHE A 103 -26.82 -6.96 21.01
CA PHE A 103 -26.13 -6.30 22.13
C PHE A 103 -26.54 -4.84 22.23
N THR A 104 -27.82 -4.60 22.54
CA THR A 104 -28.39 -3.26 22.68
C THR A 104 -27.55 -2.37 23.62
N GLY A 105 -26.99 -1.29 23.06
CA GLY A 105 -26.18 -0.32 23.81
C GLY A 105 -24.74 -0.76 24.05
N PHE A 106 -24.19 -1.68 23.26
CA PHE A 106 -22.74 -1.80 23.03
C PHE A 106 -22.30 -0.81 21.93
N GLU A 107 -21.14 -0.19 22.09
CA GLU A 107 -20.55 0.76 21.12
C GLU A 107 -19.64 0.03 20.11
N PHE A 108 -20.24 -0.56 19.07
CA PHE A 108 -19.48 -1.22 18.00
C PHE A 108 -18.78 -0.23 17.08
N GLY A 109 -17.51 -0.50 16.76
CA GLY A 109 -16.62 0.37 15.99
C GLY A 109 -15.83 1.38 16.82
N GLU A 110 -16.25 1.65 18.07
CA GLU A 110 -15.54 2.56 19.00
C GLU A 110 -14.91 1.79 20.17
N VAL A 111 -15.67 0.90 20.81
CA VAL A 111 -15.21 0.09 21.96
C VAL A 111 -15.14 -1.40 21.61
N TRP A 112 -16.16 -1.88 20.88
CA TRP A 112 -16.33 -3.29 20.54
C TRP A 112 -16.14 -3.54 19.04
N GLY A 113 -15.51 -4.65 18.68
CA GLY A 113 -15.52 -5.20 17.33
C GLY A 113 -16.19 -6.57 17.30
N ASN A 114 -16.63 -7.02 16.12
CA ASN A 114 -17.17 -8.38 15.90
C ASN A 114 -16.91 -8.94 14.48
N ALA A 115 -15.98 -8.33 13.73
CA ALA A 115 -15.67 -8.64 12.32
C ALA A 115 -16.93 -8.79 11.43
N GLY A 116 -17.88 -7.86 11.53
CA GLY A 116 -19.08 -7.85 10.68
C GLY A 116 -20.00 -9.04 10.93
N ASP A 117 -20.30 -9.31 12.21
CA ASP A 117 -21.06 -10.47 12.69
C ASP A 117 -20.41 -11.85 12.41
N GLN A 118 -19.11 -11.93 12.07
CA GLN A 118 -18.42 -13.21 11.87
C GLN A 118 -17.84 -13.83 13.16
N ILE A 119 -17.56 -13.01 14.17
CA ILE A 119 -17.09 -13.46 15.50
C ILE A 119 -17.97 -12.88 16.61
N THR A 120 -17.95 -13.49 17.79
CA THR A 120 -18.55 -12.86 18.98
C THR A 120 -17.83 -11.54 19.29
N PRO A 121 -18.46 -10.57 19.97
CA PRO A 121 -17.83 -9.32 20.33
C PRO A 121 -16.46 -9.47 21.01
N TYR A 122 -15.61 -8.47 20.83
CA TYR A 122 -14.29 -8.35 21.45
C TYR A 122 -13.95 -6.87 21.67
N LEU A 123 -13.00 -6.56 22.56
CA LEU A 123 -12.65 -5.17 22.90
C LEU A 123 -11.53 -4.64 22.00
N LEU A 124 -11.76 -3.58 21.24
CA LEU A 124 -10.82 -3.06 20.24
C LEU A 124 -9.45 -2.66 20.84
N GLY A 125 -9.43 -2.19 22.09
CA GLY A 125 -8.21 -1.81 22.80
C GLY A 125 -7.51 -2.94 23.59
N LEU A 126 -7.95 -4.20 23.50
CA LEU A 126 -7.45 -5.30 24.35
C LEU A 126 -6.55 -6.28 23.58
N SER A 127 -5.37 -6.57 24.13
CA SER A 127 -4.51 -7.68 23.68
C SER A 127 -5.01 -9.02 24.25
N GLY A 128 -5.05 -10.07 23.43
CA GLY A 128 -5.47 -11.40 23.88
C GLY A 128 -6.99 -11.59 23.96
N ASN A 129 -7.73 -10.84 23.15
CA ASN A 129 -9.16 -11.07 22.93
C ASN A 129 -9.45 -12.52 22.55
N GLN A 130 -10.51 -13.10 23.12
CA GLN A 130 -10.96 -14.46 22.80
C GLN A 130 -12.42 -14.46 22.35
N VAL A 131 -12.68 -15.11 21.21
CA VAL A 131 -13.99 -15.13 20.54
C VAL A 131 -14.35 -16.54 20.07
N PHE A 132 -15.61 -16.78 19.72
CA PHE A 132 -15.96 -17.89 18.84
C PHE A 132 -15.95 -17.43 17.38
N ASN A 133 -15.60 -18.34 16.46
CA ASN A 133 -15.72 -18.13 15.02
C ASN A 133 -17.04 -18.73 14.50
N ARG A 134 -17.81 -17.97 13.72
CA ARG A 134 -19.09 -18.41 13.15
C ARG A 134 -18.91 -19.54 12.13
N HIS A 135 -17.76 -19.61 11.45
CA HIS A 135 -17.45 -20.64 10.47
C HIS A 135 -17.27 -22.04 11.07
N ASP A 136 -16.89 -22.16 12.35
CA ASP A 136 -16.64 -23.45 13.03
C ASP A 136 -17.70 -23.81 14.07
N LEU A 137 -18.90 -23.24 13.95
CA LEU A 137 -20.03 -23.63 14.79
C LEU A 137 -20.42 -25.09 14.48
N PRO A 138 -20.51 -25.98 15.49
CA PRO A 138 -20.92 -27.35 15.27
C PRO A 138 -22.38 -27.44 14.86
N SER A 139 -22.70 -28.40 14.00
CA SER A 139 -24.06 -28.61 13.49
C SER A 139 -25.02 -29.07 14.59
N GLY A 140 -26.17 -28.39 14.70
CA GLY A 140 -27.20 -28.67 15.70
C GLY A 140 -27.05 -27.83 16.98
N THR A 141 -27.60 -28.34 18.08
CA THR A 141 -27.56 -27.63 19.37
C THR A 141 -26.17 -27.72 20.02
N ILE A 142 -25.68 -26.59 20.54
CA ILE A 142 -24.40 -26.51 21.24
C ILE A 142 -24.57 -26.99 22.68
N THR A 143 -23.63 -27.82 23.14
CA THR A 143 -23.60 -28.45 24.47
C THR A 143 -22.18 -28.43 25.03
N ALA A 144 -22.01 -28.83 26.29
CA ALA A 144 -20.68 -28.96 26.91
C ALA A 144 -19.72 -29.94 26.18
N THR A 145 -20.24 -30.86 25.35
CA THR A 145 -19.43 -31.85 24.60
C THR A 145 -19.19 -31.50 23.12
N ASN A 146 -19.85 -30.46 22.60
CA ASN A 146 -19.63 -29.87 21.27
C ASN A 146 -19.67 -28.34 21.38
N ARG A 147 -18.92 -27.80 22.33
CA ARG A 147 -18.72 -26.36 22.46
C ARG A 147 -17.74 -25.91 21.36
N PRO A 148 -17.98 -24.78 20.66
CA PRO A 148 -16.97 -24.23 19.75
C PRO A 148 -15.71 -23.80 20.49
N ASP A 149 -14.55 -24.04 19.89
CA ASP A 149 -13.26 -23.59 20.42
C ASP A 149 -13.10 -22.07 20.34
N ALA A 150 -12.26 -21.54 21.23
CA ALA A 150 -11.95 -20.12 21.26
C ALA A 150 -10.81 -19.76 20.29
N TYR A 151 -11.01 -18.67 19.56
CA TYR A 151 -10.03 -18.04 18.67
C TYR A 151 -9.44 -16.81 19.34
N ASN A 152 -8.14 -16.58 19.14
CA ASN A 152 -7.46 -15.36 19.56
C ASN A 152 -7.59 -14.31 18.45
N VAL A 153 -8.06 -13.11 18.77
CA VAL A 153 -8.21 -12.02 17.78
C VAL A 153 -6.89 -11.28 17.61
N ILE A 154 -6.45 -11.13 16.36
CA ILE A 154 -5.31 -10.34 15.93
C ILE A 154 -5.83 -9.00 15.41
N LEU A 155 -5.34 -7.90 16.00
CA LEU A 155 -5.71 -6.52 15.70
C LEU A 155 -4.49 -5.64 15.34
N THR A 156 -3.27 -6.16 15.49
CA THR A 156 -2.03 -5.42 15.25
C THR A 156 -0.93 -6.31 14.69
N LEU A 157 0.00 -5.70 13.97
CA LEU A 157 1.18 -6.33 13.40
C LEU A 157 2.04 -7.06 14.44
N GLN A 158 2.16 -6.53 15.66
CA GLN A 158 2.89 -7.16 16.76
C GLN A 158 2.17 -8.41 17.30
N GLN A 159 0.83 -8.43 17.28
CA GLN A 159 0.06 -9.62 17.64
C GLN A 159 0.17 -10.71 16.55
N LEU A 160 0.18 -10.32 15.27
CA LEU A 160 0.44 -11.22 14.14
C LEU A 160 1.82 -11.88 14.28
N GLN A 161 2.86 -11.09 14.56
CA GLN A 161 4.21 -11.61 14.77
C GLN A 161 4.32 -12.54 16.00
N ALA A 162 3.54 -12.26 17.05
CA ALA A 162 3.54 -13.05 18.28
C ALA A 162 2.97 -14.48 18.13
N ILE A 163 2.34 -14.82 16.99
CA ILE A 163 1.85 -16.19 16.69
C ILE A 163 2.98 -17.22 16.72
N ASN A 164 4.24 -16.81 16.47
CA ASN A 164 5.42 -17.67 16.65
C ASN A 164 5.62 -18.21 18.08
N SER A 165 4.91 -17.67 19.09
CA SER A 165 4.87 -18.22 20.45
C SER A 165 3.75 -19.26 20.70
N GLY A 166 2.85 -19.47 19.74
CA GLY A 166 1.61 -20.22 19.91
C GLY A 166 1.16 -20.98 18.66
N LEU A 167 2.09 -21.60 17.93
CA LEU A 167 1.88 -22.20 16.59
C LEU A 167 0.76 -23.26 16.45
N THR A 168 0.20 -23.78 17.56
CA THR A 168 -0.96 -24.70 17.55
C THR A 168 -2.29 -24.01 17.91
N GLY A 169 -2.31 -22.68 18.01
CA GLY A 169 -3.48 -21.89 18.40
C GLY A 169 -4.44 -21.60 17.26
N ASN A 170 -5.67 -21.23 17.62
CA ASN A 170 -6.68 -20.74 16.70
C ASN A 170 -6.66 -19.20 16.67
N TYR A 171 -6.67 -18.61 15.48
CA TYR A 171 -6.47 -17.18 15.24
C TYR A 171 -7.46 -16.61 14.22
N VAL A 172 -7.93 -15.40 14.46
CA VAL A 172 -8.71 -14.62 13.49
C VAL A 172 -8.12 -13.23 13.32
N LEU A 173 -8.21 -12.65 12.12
CA LEU A 173 -8.08 -11.20 11.96
C LEU A 173 -9.37 -10.53 12.47
N GLY A 174 -9.25 -9.51 13.30
CA GLY A 174 -10.39 -8.68 13.74
C GLY A 174 -10.48 -7.32 13.06
N ALA A 175 -9.42 -6.94 12.35
CA ALA A 175 -9.24 -5.71 11.59
C ALA A 175 -8.19 -5.95 10.48
N ASP A 176 -8.12 -5.06 9.50
CA ASP A 176 -7.05 -5.05 8.49
C ASP A 176 -5.71 -4.63 9.11
N ILE A 177 -4.60 -5.14 8.59
CA ILE A 177 -3.25 -4.91 9.14
C ILE A 177 -2.33 -4.31 8.07
N ASP A 178 -1.98 -3.04 8.25
CA ASP A 178 -0.82 -2.42 7.59
C ASP A 178 0.47 -3.08 8.13
N ALA A 179 1.23 -3.74 7.25
CA ALA A 179 2.50 -4.37 7.55
C ALA A 179 3.71 -3.63 6.96
N SER A 180 3.55 -2.43 6.39
CA SER A 180 4.64 -1.64 5.79
C SER A 180 5.82 -1.41 6.74
N ALA A 181 5.53 -1.25 8.03
CA ALA A 181 6.53 -1.14 9.09
C ALA A 181 7.48 -2.35 9.20
N THR A 182 7.11 -3.52 8.64
CA THR A 182 7.97 -4.72 8.63
C THR A 182 9.27 -4.52 7.83
N ALA A 183 9.32 -3.61 6.86
CA ALA A 183 10.54 -3.32 6.10
C ALA A 183 11.73 -2.89 6.99
N GLY A 184 11.46 -2.21 8.12
CA GLY A 184 12.49 -1.84 9.11
C GLY A 184 12.81 -2.92 10.15
N TRP A 185 12.13 -4.07 10.13
CA TRP A 185 12.26 -5.10 11.17
C TRP A 185 13.47 -6.01 10.95
N ASN A 186 13.90 -6.68 12.03
CA ASN A 186 14.96 -7.70 12.00
C ASN A 186 16.26 -7.26 11.30
N SER A 187 16.63 -5.99 11.43
CA SER A 187 17.78 -5.35 10.74
C SER A 187 17.66 -5.28 9.22
N GLY A 188 16.43 -5.08 8.71
CA GLY A 188 16.11 -5.03 7.27
C GLY A 188 15.63 -6.38 6.71
N ALA A 189 15.70 -7.47 7.48
CA ALA A 189 15.26 -8.80 7.04
C ALA A 189 13.73 -9.03 7.09
N GLY A 190 12.95 -7.95 7.17
CA GLY A 190 11.48 -8.00 7.16
C GLY A 190 10.83 -8.71 8.35
N PHE A 191 9.55 -9.07 8.18
CA PHE A 191 8.79 -9.90 9.12
C PHE A 191 9.46 -11.27 9.36
N ASP A 192 9.27 -11.87 10.53
CA ASP A 192 9.79 -13.20 10.87
C ASP A 192 8.70 -14.27 10.61
N PRO A 193 8.84 -15.14 9.59
CA PRO A 193 7.78 -16.06 9.15
C PRO A 193 7.13 -16.87 10.26
N ILE A 194 5.80 -16.99 10.24
CA ILE A 194 5.06 -17.78 11.24
C ILE A 194 5.32 -19.27 10.98
N GLY A 195 6.01 -19.89 11.93
CA GLY A 195 6.47 -21.28 11.86
C GLY A 195 7.66 -21.43 10.90
N SER A 196 8.89 -21.37 11.43
CA SER A 196 10.11 -21.22 10.62
C SER A 196 10.67 -22.49 9.96
N SER A 197 10.08 -23.66 10.20
CA SER A 197 10.49 -24.94 9.57
C SER A 197 9.49 -26.06 9.85
N TYR A 198 9.63 -27.23 9.23
CA TYR A 198 8.78 -28.41 9.50
C TYR A 198 8.71 -28.80 10.99
N SER A 199 9.83 -28.73 11.73
CA SER A 199 9.88 -29.05 13.17
C SER A 199 9.33 -27.92 14.06
N ASN A 200 9.11 -26.74 13.48
CA ASN A 200 8.57 -25.55 14.13
C ASN A 200 7.45 -24.95 13.26
N SER A 201 6.50 -25.78 12.83
CA SER A 201 5.46 -25.40 11.86
C SER A 201 4.20 -24.87 12.55
N PHE A 202 3.43 -24.04 11.86
CA PHE A 202 2.06 -23.71 12.22
C PHE A 202 1.15 -24.94 12.04
N ARG A 203 0.28 -25.21 13.01
CA ARG A 203 -0.60 -26.41 13.08
C ARG A 203 -2.03 -26.08 13.51
N GLY A 204 -2.35 -24.80 13.64
CA GLY A 204 -3.65 -24.33 14.11
C GLY A 204 -4.59 -23.94 12.98
N VAL A 205 -5.58 -23.11 13.31
CA VAL A 205 -6.45 -22.45 12.33
C VAL A 205 -6.13 -20.96 12.27
N PHE A 206 -6.03 -20.40 11.07
CA PHE A 206 -5.97 -18.95 10.84
C PHE A 206 -7.06 -18.55 9.83
N ASP A 207 -7.96 -17.68 10.26
CA ASP A 207 -9.10 -17.21 9.45
C ASP A 207 -9.02 -15.69 9.28
N GLY A 208 -8.88 -15.23 8.04
CA GLY A 208 -8.82 -13.81 7.74
C GLY A 208 -10.17 -13.10 7.82
N LEU A 209 -11.30 -13.82 7.81
CA LEU A 209 -12.66 -13.26 7.88
C LEU A 209 -13.00 -12.18 6.81
N GLY A 210 -12.21 -12.10 5.74
CA GLY A 210 -12.29 -11.05 4.71
C GLY A 210 -11.49 -9.78 5.00
N HIS A 211 -10.71 -9.75 6.09
CA HIS A 211 -9.69 -8.73 6.34
C HIS A 211 -8.40 -9.00 5.55
N VAL A 212 -7.62 -7.94 5.34
CA VAL A 212 -6.35 -7.99 4.59
C VAL A 212 -5.13 -7.68 5.45
N ILE A 213 -3.97 -8.18 5.02
CA ILE A 213 -2.65 -7.76 5.51
C ILE A 213 -1.95 -7.11 4.32
N SER A 214 -1.70 -5.79 4.37
CA SER A 214 -1.08 -5.05 3.27
C SER A 214 0.42 -4.82 3.51
N ASP A 215 1.20 -4.68 2.44
CA ASP A 215 2.58 -4.17 2.46
C ASP A 215 3.55 -5.03 3.30
N LEU A 216 3.33 -6.34 3.33
CA LEU A 216 4.15 -7.31 4.06
C LEU A 216 5.51 -7.52 3.36
N PHE A 217 6.59 -7.07 4.02
CA PHE A 217 7.96 -7.18 3.52
C PHE A 217 8.75 -8.30 4.22
N ILE A 218 9.44 -9.15 3.45
CA ILE A 218 10.35 -10.20 3.93
C ILE A 218 11.53 -10.36 2.96
N ASP A 219 12.67 -9.70 3.20
CA ASP A 219 13.93 -10.04 2.52
C ASP A 219 14.77 -11.02 3.33
N ARG A 220 14.77 -12.28 2.91
CA ARG A 220 15.54 -13.38 3.49
C ARG A 220 16.07 -14.33 2.42
N GLY A 221 16.68 -13.79 1.35
CA GLY A 221 17.20 -14.56 0.20
C GLY A 221 18.18 -15.73 0.50
N ALA A 222 18.62 -15.90 1.75
CA ALA A 222 19.46 -17.01 2.21
C ALA A 222 18.74 -18.04 3.10
N THR A 223 17.43 -17.90 3.38
CA THR A 223 16.67 -18.84 4.24
C THR A 223 15.63 -19.66 3.48
N GLU A 224 15.41 -20.88 3.92
CA GLU A 224 14.30 -21.73 3.45
C GLU A 224 13.00 -21.43 4.23
N SER A 225 11.86 -21.84 3.69
CA SER A 225 10.53 -21.75 4.32
C SER A 225 10.11 -20.30 4.59
N VAL A 226 9.83 -19.54 3.51
CA VAL A 226 9.58 -18.10 3.55
C VAL A 226 8.19 -17.75 3.01
N GLY A 227 7.49 -16.87 3.72
CA GLY A 227 6.11 -16.42 3.48
C GLY A 227 5.54 -15.79 4.76
N LEU A 228 4.27 -15.36 4.78
CA LEU A 228 3.61 -15.01 6.05
C LEU A 228 3.70 -16.18 7.04
N PHE A 229 3.40 -17.39 6.56
CA PHE A 229 3.74 -18.64 7.22
C PHE A 229 4.99 -19.24 6.56
N GLY A 230 6.03 -19.55 7.33
CA GLY A 230 7.18 -20.27 6.76
C GLY A 230 6.82 -21.71 6.45
N PHE A 231 6.15 -22.36 7.39
CA PHE A 231 5.74 -23.75 7.31
C PHE A 231 4.40 -24.02 8.00
N ALA A 232 3.48 -24.68 7.31
CA ALA A 232 2.21 -25.17 7.83
C ALA A 232 2.17 -26.71 7.76
N ASP A 233 1.78 -27.38 8.86
CA ASP A 233 1.65 -28.85 8.92
C ASP A 233 0.42 -29.30 9.73
N GLY A 234 -0.61 -29.80 9.05
CA GLY A 234 -1.92 -30.12 9.61
C GLY A 234 -2.83 -28.90 9.88
N ALA A 235 -2.52 -27.74 9.30
CA ALA A 235 -3.20 -26.48 9.56
C ALA A 235 -4.40 -26.21 8.63
N THR A 236 -5.23 -25.24 9.01
CA THR A 236 -6.28 -24.67 8.15
C THR A 236 -6.09 -23.16 8.03
N LEU A 237 -5.83 -22.67 6.81
CA LEU A 237 -5.74 -21.26 6.50
C LEU A 237 -6.91 -20.88 5.58
N ARG A 238 -7.70 -19.86 5.92
CA ARG A 238 -8.82 -19.46 5.05
C ARG A 238 -9.12 -17.97 5.07
N GLN A 239 -9.68 -17.47 3.98
CA GLN A 239 -10.07 -16.05 3.80
C GLN A 239 -8.92 -15.06 4.06
N VAL A 240 -7.67 -15.47 3.86
CA VAL A 240 -6.48 -14.65 4.12
C VAL A 240 -6.15 -13.86 2.86
N GLY A 241 -6.36 -12.55 2.88
CA GLY A 241 -5.90 -11.65 1.82
C GLY A 241 -4.56 -11.03 2.16
N LEU A 242 -3.56 -11.22 1.30
CA LEU A 242 -2.28 -10.49 1.37
C LEU A 242 -2.21 -9.52 0.19
N GLU A 243 -2.05 -8.23 0.47
CA GLU A 243 -1.98 -7.18 -0.54
C GLU A 243 -0.58 -6.55 -0.59
N ASN A 244 -0.05 -6.32 -1.79
CA ASN A 244 1.23 -5.65 -2.04
C ASN A 244 2.42 -6.21 -1.22
N VAL A 245 2.57 -7.54 -1.16
CA VAL A 245 3.72 -8.19 -0.52
C VAL A 245 5.01 -7.97 -1.31
N ASP A 246 6.15 -8.01 -0.63
CA ASP A 246 7.48 -8.17 -1.25
C ASP A 246 8.27 -9.20 -0.44
N ILE A 247 8.37 -10.42 -0.99
CA ILE A 247 8.86 -11.60 -0.28
C ILE A 247 9.98 -12.27 -1.07
N THR A 248 11.19 -12.19 -0.54
CA THR A 248 12.41 -12.78 -1.09
C THR A 248 12.95 -13.87 -0.16
N GLY A 249 13.19 -15.07 -0.68
CA GLY A 249 13.69 -16.23 0.07
C GLY A 249 14.67 -17.11 -0.73
N GLN A 250 15.03 -18.27 -0.18
CA GLN A 250 15.87 -19.26 -0.90
C GLN A 250 15.04 -20.42 -1.43
N ASN A 251 14.59 -21.32 -0.55
CA ASN A 251 13.85 -22.53 -0.91
C ASN A 251 12.49 -22.54 -0.22
N LEU A 252 11.45 -23.09 -0.85
CA LEU A 252 10.08 -23.12 -0.30
C LEU A 252 9.61 -21.68 0.01
N VAL A 253 9.39 -20.90 -1.04
CA VAL A 253 9.04 -19.47 -0.95
C VAL A 253 7.66 -19.25 -1.55
N GLY A 254 6.73 -18.68 -0.77
CA GLY A 254 5.44 -18.26 -1.28
C GLY A 254 4.78 -17.18 -0.45
N GLY A 255 3.90 -16.38 -1.07
CA GLY A 255 3.33 -15.19 -0.42
C GLY A 255 2.64 -15.51 0.91
N LEU A 256 1.79 -16.54 0.92
CA LEU A 256 1.09 -16.99 2.11
C LEU A 256 1.84 -18.09 2.86
N VAL A 257 2.38 -19.10 2.17
CA VAL A 257 3.07 -20.24 2.80
C VAL A 257 4.34 -20.65 2.06
N GLY A 258 5.46 -20.81 2.76
CA GLY A 258 6.66 -21.44 2.20
C GLY A 258 6.44 -22.93 1.91
N GLY A 259 6.19 -23.74 2.94
CA GLY A 259 5.86 -25.17 2.84
C GLY A 259 4.50 -25.54 3.46
N GLN A 260 3.62 -26.21 2.70
CA GLN A 260 2.26 -26.60 3.11
C GLN A 260 2.09 -28.13 3.14
N TRP A 261 2.18 -28.76 4.31
CA TRP A 261 1.99 -30.21 4.48
C TRP A 261 0.69 -30.57 5.21
N TYR A 262 -0.03 -31.56 4.69
CA TYR A 262 -1.31 -32.06 5.23
C TYR A 262 -2.33 -30.97 5.64
N SER A 263 -2.29 -29.82 4.97
CA SER A 263 -2.97 -28.58 5.36
C SER A 263 -3.93 -28.11 4.27
N SER A 264 -4.93 -27.31 4.63
CA SER A 264 -5.86 -26.71 3.69
C SER A 264 -5.69 -25.19 3.59
N ILE A 265 -5.78 -24.67 2.37
CA ILE A 265 -5.89 -23.23 2.05
C ILE A 265 -7.18 -23.02 1.26
N SER A 266 -8.04 -22.07 1.67
CA SER A 266 -9.25 -21.74 0.90
C SER A 266 -9.64 -20.27 0.94
N HIS A 267 -10.20 -19.75 -0.15
CA HIS A 267 -10.63 -18.34 -0.27
C HIS A 267 -9.51 -17.31 0.02
N SER A 268 -8.24 -17.70 -0.12
CA SER A 268 -7.08 -16.88 0.26
C SER A 268 -6.30 -16.41 -0.96
N TYR A 269 -5.53 -15.34 -0.84
CA TYR A 269 -4.78 -14.80 -1.96
C TYR A 269 -3.52 -14.01 -1.56
N ALA A 270 -2.65 -13.81 -2.55
CA ALA A 270 -1.50 -12.92 -2.45
C ALA A 270 -1.36 -12.03 -3.70
N THR A 271 -1.09 -10.75 -3.47
CA THR A 271 -0.72 -9.77 -4.51
C THR A 271 0.62 -9.13 -4.10
N GLY A 272 1.46 -8.78 -5.07
CA GLY A 272 2.85 -8.36 -4.81
C GLY A 272 3.91 -9.45 -5.13
N ALA A 273 5.17 -9.08 -5.08
CA ALA A 273 6.29 -9.87 -5.65
C ALA A 273 6.73 -11.03 -4.75
N VAL A 274 7.07 -12.16 -5.38
CA VAL A 274 7.62 -13.34 -4.70
C VAL A 274 8.88 -13.83 -5.44
N THR A 275 10.03 -13.76 -4.78
CA THR A 275 11.34 -14.09 -5.36
C THR A 275 12.02 -15.21 -4.58
N GLY A 276 12.58 -16.20 -5.27
CA GLY A 276 13.32 -17.28 -4.63
C GLY A 276 14.30 -18.02 -5.53
N SER A 277 14.78 -19.18 -5.07
CA SER A 277 15.61 -20.10 -5.85
C SER A 277 14.86 -21.37 -6.22
N ASN A 278 14.33 -22.13 -5.26
CA ASN A 278 13.71 -23.44 -5.53
C ASN A 278 12.35 -23.56 -4.85
N ASN A 279 11.35 -24.10 -5.56
CA ASN A 279 9.97 -24.22 -5.07
C ASN A 279 9.40 -22.85 -4.71
N VAL A 280 9.15 -22.04 -5.74
CA VAL A 280 8.69 -20.64 -5.61
C VAL A 280 7.29 -20.52 -6.19
N GLY A 281 6.32 -20.04 -5.42
CA GLY A 281 4.97 -19.84 -5.91
C GLY A 281 4.27 -18.61 -5.33
N GLY A 282 3.47 -17.93 -6.16
CA GLY A 282 2.84 -16.66 -5.75
C GLY A 282 2.02 -16.75 -4.46
N LEU A 283 1.38 -17.89 -4.20
CA LEU A 283 0.70 -18.17 -2.94
C LEU A 283 1.46 -19.18 -2.05
N VAL A 284 2.01 -20.26 -2.63
CA VAL A 284 2.66 -21.36 -1.89
C VAL A 284 3.96 -21.83 -2.55
N GLY A 285 5.05 -21.95 -1.80
CA GLY A 285 6.32 -22.48 -2.32
C GLY A 285 6.24 -23.94 -2.74
N ALA A 286 5.92 -24.85 -1.82
CA ALA A 286 5.52 -26.21 -2.15
C ALA A 286 4.41 -26.77 -1.24
N GLN A 287 3.63 -27.71 -1.76
CA GLN A 287 2.60 -28.43 -1.01
C GLN A 287 2.74 -29.97 -1.09
N THR A 288 2.36 -30.68 -0.03
CA THR A 288 2.31 -32.16 -0.02
C THR A 288 1.19 -32.71 0.85
N GLY A 289 0.39 -33.65 0.33
CA GLY A 289 -0.77 -34.21 1.03
C GLY A 289 -1.87 -33.18 1.33
N SER A 290 -1.90 -32.07 0.60
CA SER A 290 -2.59 -30.82 0.96
C SER A 290 -3.67 -30.42 -0.06
N SER A 291 -4.40 -29.34 0.24
CA SER A 291 -5.38 -28.76 -0.68
C SER A 291 -5.32 -27.23 -0.76
N ILE A 292 -5.59 -26.70 -1.94
CA ILE A 292 -5.83 -25.28 -2.22
C ILE A 292 -7.15 -25.18 -2.99
N SER A 293 -8.10 -24.39 -2.51
CA SER A 293 -9.37 -24.15 -3.20
C SER A 293 -9.74 -22.67 -3.29
N GLN A 294 -10.35 -22.24 -4.40
CA GLN A 294 -10.97 -20.91 -4.52
C GLN A 294 -10.01 -19.75 -4.17
N SER A 295 -8.71 -19.94 -4.45
CA SER A 295 -7.59 -19.10 -3.98
C SER A 295 -6.75 -18.63 -5.17
N TYR A 296 -6.00 -17.53 -5.03
CA TYR A 296 -5.33 -16.93 -6.19
C TYR A 296 -4.05 -16.14 -5.89
N ALA A 297 -3.26 -15.87 -6.94
CA ALA A 297 -2.07 -15.03 -6.88
C ALA A 297 -1.99 -14.07 -8.08
N THR A 298 -1.52 -12.84 -7.87
CA THR A 298 -1.55 -11.79 -8.91
C THR A 298 -0.26 -11.00 -9.13
N GLY A 299 0.71 -11.08 -8.21
CA GLY A 299 2.02 -10.44 -8.41
C GLY A 299 3.04 -11.36 -9.08
N ALA A 300 4.19 -10.79 -9.45
CA ALA A 300 5.22 -11.48 -10.19
C ALA A 300 5.96 -12.54 -9.34
N VAL A 301 6.32 -13.67 -9.95
CA VAL A 301 6.96 -14.82 -9.31
C VAL A 301 8.28 -15.13 -10.03
N THR A 302 9.40 -15.00 -9.33
CA THR A 302 10.75 -15.19 -9.89
C THR A 302 11.50 -16.32 -9.18
N GLY A 303 12.05 -17.29 -9.92
CA GLY A 303 12.78 -18.42 -9.33
C GLY A 303 13.79 -19.10 -10.26
N SER A 304 14.42 -20.18 -9.78
CA SER A 304 15.36 -21.00 -10.57
C SER A 304 14.84 -22.42 -10.85
N ASN A 305 14.22 -23.10 -9.88
CA ASN A 305 13.61 -24.42 -10.08
C ASN A 305 12.22 -24.46 -9.44
N ASP A 306 11.31 -25.21 -10.05
CA ASP A 306 9.93 -25.44 -9.57
C ASP A 306 9.21 -24.11 -9.26
N VAL A 307 8.94 -23.33 -10.32
CA VAL A 307 8.37 -21.98 -10.24
C VAL A 307 6.96 -21.97 -10.81
N GLY A 308 5.98 -21.51 -10.03
CA GLY A 308 4.59 -21.48 -10.46
C GLY A 308 3.84 -20.22 -10.06
N GLY A 309 2.98 -19.70 -10.93
CA GLY A 309 2.21 -18.48 -10.64
C GLY A 309 1.37 -18.56 -9.35
N LEU A 310 0.89 -19.76 -8.98
CA LEU A 310 0.23 -20.02 -7.69
C LEU A 310 1.10 -20.88 -6.76
N VAL A 311 1.69 -21.96 -7.28
CA VAL A 311 2.41 -22.96 -6.47
C VAL A 311 3.71 -23.41 -7.15
N GLY A 312 4.85 -23.38 -6.47
CA GLY A 312 6.12 -23.85 -7.04
C GLY A 312 6.09 -25.35 -7.37
N ALA A 313 5.92 -26.19 -6.35
CA ALA A 313 5.74 -27.64 -6.51
C ALA A 313 4.54 -28.21 -5.74
N GLN A 314 3.93 -29.28 -6.27
CA GLN A 314 2.94 -30.07 -5.54
C GLN A 314 3.20 -31.57 -5.66
N THR A 315 3.00 -32.29 -4.56
CA THR A 315 3.10 -33.75 -4.49
C THR A 315 1.89 -34.32 -3.76
N GLY A 316 1.13 -35.24 -4.37
CA GLY A 316 -0.01 -35.90 -3.69
C GLY A 316 -1.07 -34.93 -3.13
N SER A 317 -1.26 -33.79 -3.78
CA SER A 317 -2.08 -32.65 -3.31
C SER A 317 -3.13 -32.24 -4.35
N SER A 318 -3.98 -31.27 -4.04
CA SER A 318 -5.05 -30.81 -4.95
C SER A 318 -5.14 -29.29 -5.05
N ILE A 319 -5.33 -28.78 -6.26
CA ILE A 319 -5.65 -27.38 -6.55
C ILE A 319 -7.00 -27.34 -7.27
N SER A 320 -7.94 -26.53 -6.79
CA SER A 320 -9.30 -26.45 -7.35
C SER A 320 -9.84 -25.02 -7.42
N GLN A 321 -10.53 -24.67 -8.50
CA GLN A 321 -11.18 -23.35 -8.67
C GLN A 321 -10.25 -22.15 -8.38
N SER A 322 -8.95 -22.30 -8.65
CA SER A 322 -7.89 -21.38 -8.23
C SER A 322 -7.13 -20.83 -9.44
N TYR A 323 -6.46 -19.68 -9.31
CA TYR A 323 -5.87 -19.04 -10.50
C TYR A 323 -4.63 -18.17 -10.23
N ALA A 324 -3.87 -17.90 -11.29
CA ALA A 324 -2.72 -17.01 -11.26
C ALA A 324 -2.65 -16.08 -12.49
N ILE A 325 -2.29 -14.81 -12.27
CA ILE A 325 -2.26 -13.78 -13.33
C ILE A 325 -0.97 -12.94 -13.38
N GLY A 326 -0.14 -12.98 -12.34
CA GLY A 326 1.14 -12.25 -12.30
C GLY A 326 2.27 -13.00 -13.00
N GLU A 327 3.17 -12.28 -13.66
CA GLU A 327 4.22 -12.83 -14.53
C GLU A 327 5.13 -13.84 -13.80
N VAL A 328 5.51 -14.92 -14.50
CA VAL A 328 6.29 -16.03 -13.92
C VAL A 328 7.61 -16.17 -14.68
N GLN A 329 8.74 -15.97 -13.99
CA GLN A 329 10.08 -16.16 -14.55
C GLN A 329 10.80 -17.30 -13.81
N GLY A 330 11.34 -18.28 -14.54
CA GLY A 330 11.97 -19.45 -13.94
C GLY A 330 13.14 -20.07 -14.71
N GLY A 331 13.89 -20.95 -14.06
CA GLY A 331 14.95 -21.72 -14.71
C GLY A 331 14.46 -23.03 -15.32
N VAL A 332 14.23 -24.05 -14.49
CA VAL A 332 13.99 -25.42 -14.97
C VAL A 332 12.52 -25.75 -15.20
N ASP A 333 11.72 -25.95 -14.16
CA ASP A 333 10.30 -26.29 -14.28
C ASP A 333 9.43 -25.08 -13.96
N VAL A 334 8.73 -24.55 -14.96
CA VAL A 334 8.10 -23.23 -14.91
C VAL A 334 6.69 -23.28 -15.46
N GLY A 335 5.69 -22.88 -14.65
CA GLY A 335 4.29 -22.94 -15.05
C GLY A 335 3.46 -21.73 -14.66
N GLY A 336 2.55 -21.29 -15.53
CA GLY A 336 1.67 -20.15 -15.23
C GLY A 336 0.78 -20.34 -14.00
N LEU A 337 0.52 -21.58 -13.58
CA LEU A 337 -0.11 -21.91 -12.29
C LEU A 337 0.83 -22.72 -11.39
N VAL A 338 1.50 -23.75 -11.92
CA VAL A 338 2.33 -24.70 -11.14
C VAL A 338 3.64 -25.06 -11.83
N GLY A 339 4.78 -24.95 -11.14
CA GLY A 339 6.07 -25.39 -11.69
C GLY A 339 6.11 -26.91 -11.92
N TYR A 340 5.98 -27.67 -10.82
CA TYR A 340 6.06 -29.13 -10.82
C TYR A 340 4.85 -29.79 -10.15
N LEU A 341 4.32 -30.85 -10.78
CA LEU A 341 3.18 -31.65 -10.30
C LEU A 341 3.52 -33.15 -10.32
N ASP A 342 3.42 -33.81 -9.16
CA ASP A 342 3.44 -35.26 -9.04
C ASP A 342 2.28 -35.80 -8.19
N ASN A 343 1.62 -36.87 -8.67
CA ASN A 343 0.60 -37.65 -7.98
C ASN A 343 -0.59 -36.83 -7.39
N GLY A 344 -0.80 -35.60 -7.88
CA GLY A 344 -1.82 -34.67 -7.42
C GLY A 344 -2.92 -34.41 -8.45
N SER A 345 -3.73 -33.38 -8.23
CA SER A 345 -4.74 -32.93 -9.18
C SER A 345 -4.85 -31.41 -9.30
N ILE A 346 -5.15 -30.94 -10.51
CA ILE A 346 -5.53 -29.54 -10.79
C ILE A 346 -6.89 -29.57 -11.49
N SER A 347 -7.91 -28.93 -10.91
CA SER A 347 -9.26 -28.87 -11.46
C SER A 347 -9.83 -27.45 -11.54
N GLN A 348 -10.58 -27.14 -12.61
CA GLN A 348 -11.33 -25.88 -12.75
C GLN A 348 -10.49 -24.61 -12.52
N SER A 349 -9.19 -24.68 -12.82
CA SER A 349 -8.18 -23.67 -12.43
C SER A 349 -7.50 -23.07 -13.66
N TYR A 350 -6.95 -21.85 -13.57
CA TYR A 350 -6.42 -21.18 -14.76
C TYR A 350 -5.23 -20.26 -14.54
N ALA A 351 -4.50 -20.01 -15.63
CA ALA A 351 -3.38 -19.07 -15.69
C ALA A 351 -3.58 -18.04 -16.82
N SER A 352 -3.16 -16.79 -16.58
CA SER A 352 -3.14 -15.73 -17.62
C SER A 352 -1.85 -14.90 -17.67
N ALA A 353 -0.95 -15.13 -16.73
CA ALA A 353 0.40 -14.58 -16.68
C ALA A 353 1.20 -14.85 -17.97
N SER A 354 2.13 -13.95 -18.30
CA SER A 354 3.28 -14.32 -19.13
C SER A 354 4.16 -15.31 -18.37
N VAL A 355 4.69 -16.33 -19.03
CA VAL A 355 5.55 -17.36 -18.45
C VAL A 355 6.84 -17.43 -19.25
N ASP A 356 7.99 -17.24 -18.60
CA ASP A 356 9.31 -17.23 -19.24
C ASP A 356 10.27 -18.17 -18.49
N GLY A 357 11.03 -19.01 -19.19
CA GLY A 357 12.05 -19.82 -18.53
C GLY A 357 12.89 -20.76 -19.38
N ASN A 358 13.99 -21.24 -18.81
CA ASN A 358 15.04 -21.87 -19.61
C ASN A 358 14.69 -23.31 -20.11
N ASN A 359 14.09 -24.18 -19.30
CA ASN A 359 14.03 -25.62 -19.63
C ASN A 359 12.64 -26.20 -19.99
N ARG A 360 11.69 -26.28 -19.04
CA ARG A 360 10.40 -26.97 -19.18
C ARG A 360 9.28 -26.02 -18.78
N VAL A 361 8.81 -25.25 -19.76
CA VAL A 361 7.90 -24.13 -19.55
C VAL A 361 6.51 -24.50 -20.07
N GLY A 362 5.46 -24.21 -19.31
CA GLY A 362 4.07 -24.40 -19.77
C GLY A 362 3.12 -23.32 -19.30
N GLY A 363 2.13 -22.97 -20.13
CA GLY A 363 1.15 -21.92 -19.80
C GLY A 363 0.36 -22.18 -18.51
N LEU A 364 0.16 -23.43 -18.11
CA LEU A 364 -0.43 -23.83 -16.83
C LEU A 364 0.59 -24.57 -15.94
N VAL A 365 1.31 -25.56 -16.49
CA VAL A 365 2.21 -26.43 -15.72
C VAL A 365 3.56 -26.61 -16.41
N GLY A 366 4.67 -26.46 -15.67
CA GLY A 366 6.01 -26.74 -16.21
C GLY A 366 6.20 -28.22 -16.51
N THR A 367 6.11 -29.05 -15.47
CA THR A 367 6.18 -30.51 -15.59
C THR A 367 5.11 -31.23 -14.76
N GLN A 368 4.35 -32.12 -15.40
CA GLN A 368 3.43 -33.07 -14.81
C GLN A 368 4.07 -34.47 -14.82
N ALA A 369 4.78 -34.83 -13.75
CA ALA A 369 5.40 -36.16 -13.61
C ALA A 369 4.35 -37.27 -13.50
N SER A 370 3.29 -37.04 -12.72
CA SER A 370 2.09 -37.88 -12.68
C SER A 370 0.89 -37.08 -12.13
N GLY A 371 -0.28 -37.72 -11.97
CA GLY A 371 -1.52 -37.06 -11.53
C GLY A 371 -2.35 -36.48 -12.69
N ASP A 372 -3.44 -35.79 -12.35
CA ASP A 372 -4.54 -35.47 -13.27
C ASP A 372 -4.80 -33.97 -13.40
N ILE A 373 -5.01 -33.48 -14.62
CA ILE A 373 -5.41 -32.09 -14.90
C ILE A 373 -6.78 -32.10 -15.60
N SER A 374 -7.76 -31.40 -15.02
CA SER A 374 -9.14 -31.36 -15.52
C SER A 374 -9.74 -29.96 -15.58
N GLU A 375 -10.55 -29.69 -16.60
CA GLU A 375 -11.35 -28.46 -16.75
C GLU A 375 -10.56 -27.14 -16.58
N SER A 376 -9.25 -27.14 -16.88
CA SER A 376 -8.30 -26.08 -16.54
C SER A 376 -7.62 -25.49 -17.78
N TYR A 377 -7.26 -24.21 -17.78
CA TYR A 377 -6.78 -23.53 -19.00
C TYR A 377 -5.69 -22.48 -18.77
N ALA A 378 -4.93 -22.15 -19.82
CA ALA A 378 -3.95 -21.08 -19.81
C ALA A 378 -4.19 -20.11 -20.97
N THR A 379 -3.97 -18.81 -20.75
CA THR A 379 -4.12 -17.75 -21.78
C THR A 379 -2.84 -16.94 -21.99
N GLY A 380 -1.78 -17.21 -21.21
CA GLY A 380 -0.52 -16.48 -21.21
C GLY A 380 0.28 -16.51 -22.51
N GLU A 381 1.26 -15.62 -22.67
CA GLU A 381 2.41 -15.95 -23.53
C GLU A 381 3.32 -16.93 -22.79
N VAL A 382 4.03 -17.78 -23.53
CA VAL A 382 4.92 -18.80 -22.95
C VAL A 382 6.21 -18.81 -23.76
N ARG A 383 7.32 -18.44 -23.13
CA ARG A 383 8.64 -18.29 -23.75
C ARG A 383 9.66 -19.16 -23.03
N GLY A 384 10.72 -19.53 -23.73
CA GLY A 384 11.84 -20.21 -23.13
C GLY A 384 12.89 -20.69 -24.12
N ASN A 385 13.81 -21.52 -23.65
CA ASN A 385 14.90 -21.99 -24.50
C ASN A 385 14.61 -23.41 -24.99
N ASN A 386 14.47 -24.38 -24.08
CA ASN A 386 14.36 -25.81 -24.44
C ASN A 386 12.92 -26.26 -24.76
N ILE A 387 12.21 -26.96 -23.85
CA ILE A 387 10.89 -27.54 -24.08
C ILE A 387 9.80 -26.58 -23.59
N VAL A 388 9.12 -25.95 -24.54
CA VAL A 388 8.02 -25.02 -24.26
C VAL A 388 6.69 -25.67 -24.63
N GLY A 389 5.64 -25.45 -23.84
CA GLY A 389 4.33 -26.06 -24.04
C GLY A 389 3.18 -25.06 -23.92
N THR A 390 2.17 -25.17 -24.79
CA THR A 390 1.01 -24.25 -24.77
C THR A 390 0.29 -24.31 -23.43
N LEU A 391 -0.14 -25.50 -22.98
CA LEU A 391 -0.65 -25.71 -21.62
C LEU A 391 0.42 -26.29 -20.68
N ILE A 392 1.21 -27.27 -21.15
CA ILE A 392 2.16 -28.02 -20.31
C ILE A 392 3.47 -28.26 -21.03
N GLY A 393 4.60 -27.91 -20.40
CA GLY A 393 5.95 -28.13 -20.94
C GLY A 393 6.27 -29.61 -21.13
N ASN A 394 6.25 -30.38 -20.04
CA ASN A 394 6.41 -31.84 -20.07
C ASN A 394 5.32 -32.57 -19.26
N SER A 395 4.92 -33.78 -19.69
CA SER A 395 3.84 -34.51 -19.02
C SER A 395 3.93 -36.02 -19.24
N SER A 396 3.66 -36.77 -18.17
CA SER A 396 3.37 -38.22 -18.15
C SER A 396 2.10 -38.58 -17.38
N GLY A 397 1.33 -37.58 -16.91
CA GLY A 397 0.02 -37.75 -16.25
C GLY A 397 -1.17 -37.69 -17.23
N THR A 398 -2.39 -37.50 -16.71
CA THR A 398 -3.59 -37.34 -17.54
C THR A 398 -4.01 -35.88 -17.71
N ILE A 399 -4.63 -35.57 -18.85
CA ILE A 399 -5.14 -34.24 -19.19
C ILE A 399 -6.55 -34.43 -19.77
N SER A 400 -7.54 -33.70 -19.27
CA SER A 400 -8.95 -33.85 -19.67
C SER A 400 -9.67 -32.52 -19.67
N ASN A 401 -10.46 -32.22 -20.71
CA ASN A 401 -11.23 -30.96 -20.84
C ASN A 401 -10.41 -29.67 -20.57
N SER A 402 -9.08 -29.73 -20.73
CA SER A 402 -8.12 -28.70 -20.32
C SER A 402 -7.25 -28.34 -21.51
N TYR A 403 -7.05 -27.05 -21.77
CA TYR A 403 -6.56 -26.54 -23.06
C TYR A 403 -5.90 -25.17 -22.92
N TYR A 404 -4.97 -24.84 -23.82
CA TYR A 404 -4.57 -23.45 -24.01
C TYR A 404 -5.71 -22.68 -24.67
N LEU A 405 -5.99 -21.46 -24.22
CA LEU A 405 -7.11 -20.62 -24.65
C LEU A 405 -6.59 -19.30 -25.22
N LEU A 406 -6.64 -19.17 -26.54
CA LEU A 406 -6.29 -17.93 -27.23
C LEU A 406 -7.36 -16.86 -26.98
N THR A 407 -6.93 -15.70 -26.49
CA THR A 407 -7.79 -14.55 -26.13
C THR A 407 -7.56 -13.31 -27.01
N ASP A 408 -6.40 -13.22 -27.64
CA ASP A 408 -5.89 -12.12 -28.46
C ASP A 408 -4.81 -12.67 -29.44
N ASN A 409 -3.80 -11.88 -29.82
CA ASN A 409 -2.63 -12.41 -30.55
C ASN A 409 -1.58 -12.88 -29.54
N ARG A 410 -1.10 -14.13 -29.67
CA ARG A 410 -0.12 -14.71 -28.74
C ARG A 410 1.05 -15.33 -29.48
N THR A 411 2.23 -15.21 -28.89
CA THR A 411 3.44 -15.93 -29.26
C THR A 411 3.78 -16.96 -28.20
N ILE A 412 4.08 -18.19 -28.65
CA ILE A 412 4.64 -19.27 -27.86
C ILE A 412 5.99 -19.60 -28.50
N GLU A 413 7.09 -19.44 -27.79
CA GLU A 413 8.44 -19.35 -28.38
C GLU A 413 9.49 -20.16 -27.63
N SER A 414 10.26 -20.97 -28.37
CA SER A 414 11.45 -21.68 -27.90
C SER A 414 12.65 -21.29 -28.75
N THR A 415 13.74 -20.81 -28.12
CA THR A 415 14.96 -20.44 -28.86
C THR A 415 15.77 -21.65 -29.32
N ASP A 416 15.91 -22.67 -28.49
CA ASP A 416 16.91 -23.73 -28.67
C ASP A 416 16.31 -25.04 -29.18
N PHE A 417 15.17 -25.49 -28.65
CA PHE A 417 14.67 -26.85 -28.90
C PHE A 417 13.27 -26.92 -29.51
N GLY A 418 12.18 -26.65 -28.78
CA GLY A 418 10.87 -26.65 -29.44
C GLY A 418 9.62 -26.46 -28.59
N VAL A 419 8.57 -26.00 -29.28
CA VAL A 419 7.21 -25.82 -28.74
C VAL A 419 6.35 -27.06 -28.95
N ASN A 420 5.48 -27.38 -28.00
CA ASN A 420 4.49 -28.45 -28.13
C ASN A 420 3.06 -28.05 -27.71
N THR A 421 2.05 -28.50 -28.45
CA THR A 421 0.64 -28.12 -28.22
C THR A 421 -0.10 -29.03 -27.25
N ARG A 422 0.58 -29.52 -26.20
CA ARG A 422 -0.02 -30.50 -25.28
C ARG A 422 -1.18 -29.90 -24.49
N GLY A 423 -2.25 -30.67 -24.35
CA GLY A 423 -3.56 -30.21 -23.87
C GLY A 423 -4.41 -29.55 -24.97
N GLY A 424 -3.83 -29.32 -26.15
CA GLY A 424 -4.50 -28.69 -27.27
C GLY A 424 -4.67 -27.18 -27.11
N VAL A 425 -5.29 -26.58 -28.12
CA VAL A 425 -5.55 -25.14 -28.23
C VAL A 425 -7.02 -24.93 -28.58
N ARG A 426 -7.63 -23.94 -27.92
CA ARG A 426 -8.98 -23.42 -28.19
C ARG A 426 -8.96 -21.90 -28.25
N VAL A 427 -10.10 -21.31 -28.59
CA VAL A 427 -10.29 -19.88 -28.81
C VAL A 427 -11.45 -19.34 -27.96
N ALA A 428 -11.29 -18.14 -27.42
CA ALA A 428 -12.32 -17.44 -26.65
C ALA A 428 -13.56 -17.11 -27.51
N SER A 429 -14.75 -17.18 -26.93
CA SER A 429 -16.00 -17.04 -27.68
C SER A 429 -16.16 -15.65 -28.31
N GLY A 430 -16.37 -15.62 -29.62
CA GLY A 430 -16.51 -14.38 -30.41
C GLY A 430 -15.20 -13.73 -30.83
N LEU A 431 -14.04 -14.32 -30.51
CA LEU A 431 -12.74 -13.87 -30.98
C LEU A 431 -12.55 -14.24 -32.46
N THR A 432 -12.18 -13.25 -33.29
CA THR A 432 -11.94 -13.42 -34.73
C THR A 432 -10.74 -12.59 -35.19
N GLY A 433 -10.09 -13.00 -36.27
CA GLY A 433 -8.99 -12.28 -36.90
C GLY A 433 -7.71 -12.19 -36.06
N LYS A 434 -7.52 -13.09 -35.10
CA LYS A 434 -6.27 -13.23 -34.31
C LYS A 434 -5.32 -14.26 -34.90
N THR A 435 -4.09 -14.25 -34.42
CA THR A 435 -3.07 -15.25 -34.76
C THR A 435 -2.45 -15.84 -33.50
N LEU A 436 -2.42 -17.17 -33.42
CA LEU A 436 -1.50 -17.89 -32.54
C LEU A 436 -0.20 -18.13 -33.32
N THR A 437 0.92 -17.69 -32.77
CA THR A 437 2.25 -17.89 -33.35
C THR A 437 3.03 -18.90 -32.51
N LEU A 438 3.50 -19.99 -33.12
CA LEU A 438 4.37 -20.99 -32.49
C LEU A 438 5.76 -20.90 -33.13
N LYS A 439 6.79 -20.65 -32.33
CA LYS A 439 8.19 -20.57 -32.77
C LYS A 439 9.07 -21.58 -32.03
N GLY A 440 10.01 -22.23 -32.70
CA GLY A 440 10.92 -23.19 -32.06
C GLY A 440 12.22 -23.35 -32.82
N GLY A 441 13.36 -23.44 -32.12
CA GLY A 441 14.67 -23.71 -32.74
C GLY A 441 14.68 -25.03 -33.53
N LEU A 442 14.84 -26.16 -32.84
CA LEU A 442 14.96 -27.50 -33.46
C LEU A 442 13.62 -28.17 -33.85
N GLY A 443 12.46 -27.63 -33.46
CA GLY A 443 11.17 -28.09 -33.98
C GLY A 443 9.90 -27.64 -33.26
N ILE A 444 8.77 -28.10 -33.79
CA ILE A 444 7.41 -27.89 -33.27
C ILE A 444 6.68 -29.24 -33.26
N SER A 445 6.04 -29.58 -32.14
CA SER A 445 5.27 -30.82 -31.98
C SER A 445 3.79 -30.55 -31.70
N LEU A 446 2.95 -30.72 -32.71
CA LEU A 446 1.51 -30.67 -32.59
C LEU A 446 1.03 -32.04 -32.04
N LEU A 447 0.82 -32.07 -30.72
CA LEU A 447 0.58 -33.31 -29.95
C LEU A 447 -0.90 -33.63 -29.76
N ASP A 448 -1.70 -32.59 -29.57
CA ASP A 448 -3.15 -32.60 -29.34
C ASP A 448 -3.80 -31.54 -30.25
N SER A 449 -5.13 -31.59 -30.40
CA SER A 449 -5.87 -30.78 -31.39
C SER A 449 -5.84 -29.26 -31.14
N VAL A 450 -5.88 -28.51 -32.23
CA VAL A 450 -5.86 -27.04 -32.29
C VAL A 450 -7.12 -26.55 -33.00
N GLU A 451 -8.01 -25.89 -32.25
CA GLU A 451 -9.35 -25.44 -32.66
C GLU A 451 -9.43 -23.90 -32.63
N LEU A 452 -9.21 -23.23 -33.78
CA LEU A 452 -9.01 -21.78 -33.83
C LEU A 452 -10.22 -20.96 -34.32
N GLY A 453 -11.22 -21.58 -34.96
CA GLY A 453 -12.32 -20.82 -35.58
C GLY A 453 -11.78 -19.76 -36.55
N ASP A 454 -12.35 -18.54 -36.55
CA ASP A 454 -11.99 -17.46 -37.48
C ASP A 454 -10.62 -16.80 -37.20
N ASN A 455 -9.66 -17.55 -36.64
CA ASN A 455 -8.33 -17.11 -36.25
C ASN A 455 -7.26 -18.02 -36.88
N ALA A 456 -6.08 -17.47 -37.13
CA ALA A 456 -5.01 -18.12 -37.87
C ALA A 456 -3.97 -18.81 -36.97
N LEU A 457 -3.31 -19.83 -37.51
CA LEU A 457 -2.07 -20.40 -36.95
C LEU A 457 -0.88 -19.98 -37.80
N LEU A 458 0.16 -19.45 -37.17
CA LEU A 458 1.49 -19.33 -37.75
C LEU A 458 2.45 -20.24 -36.97
N VAL A 459 3.17 -21.12 -37.67
CA VAL A 459 4.22 -21.96 -37.12
C VAL A 459 5.51 -21.68 -37.86
N GLN A 460 6.58 -21.38 -37.13
CA GLN A 460 7.92 -21.12 -37.64
C GLN A 460 8.94 -21.95 -36.86
N THR A 461 9.85 -22.63 -37.56
CA THR A 461 10.97 -23.32 -36.90
C THR A 461 12.14 -23.53 -37.85
N ASP A 462 13.37 -23.48 -37.32
CA ASP A 462 14.60 -23.79 -38.04
C ASP A 462 14.89 -25.32 -38.03
N GLY A 463 13.89 -26.12 -37.63
CA GLY A 463 13.92 -27.58 -37.60
C GLY A 463 12.61 -28.20 -38.07
N ARG A 464 12.14 -29.25 -37.38
CA ARG A 464 11.01 -30.08 -37.87
C ARG A 464 9.66 -29.65 -37.33
N ILE A 465 8.62 -29.67 -38.17
CA ILE A 465 7.22 -29.64 -37.75
C ILE A 465 6.67 -31.08 -37.73
N PHE A 466 6.11 -31.48 -36.59
CA PHE A 466 5.63 -32.85 -36.35
C PHE A 466 4.15 -32.86 -35.91
N LEU A 467 3.25 -33.41 -36.73
CA LEU A 467 1.85 -33.66 -36.37
C LEU A 467 1.73 -35.09 -35.84
N ARG A 468 1.36 -35.25 -34.57
CA ARG A 468 1.25 -36.57 -33.93
C ARG A 468 -0.03 -37.30 -34.35
N SER A 469 0.00 -38.63 -34.34
CA SER A 469 -1.18 -39.44 -34.61
C SER A 469 -2.37 -39.08 -33.71
N GLY A 470 -3.51 -38.76 -34.33
CA GLY A 470 -4.72 -38.27 -33.67
C GLY A 470 -4.84 -36.75 -33.50
N SER A 471 -3.77 -35.97 -33.75
CA SER A 471 -3.84 -34.50 -33.72
C SER A 471 -4.52 -33.93 -34.97
N THR A 472 -5.22 -32.81 -34.81
CA THR A 472 -5.88 -32.05 -35.89
C THR A 472 -5.72 -30.55 -35.67
N VAL A 473 -5.60 -29.78 -36.75
CA VAL A 473 -5.47 -28.33 -36.73
C VAL A 473 -6.54 -27.72 -37.61
N THR A 474 -7.41 -26.88 -37.04
CA THR A 474 -8.64 -26.42 -37.70
C THR A 474 -8.82 -24.91 -37.57
N SER A 475 -9.15 -24.25 -38.69
CA SER A 475 -9.44 -22.81 -38.77
C SER A 475 -10.53 -22.52 -39.81
N SER A 476 -11.28 -21.44 -39.59
CA SER A 476 -12.23 -20.80 -40.51
C SER A 476 -11.81 -19.35 -40.86
N ALA A 477 -10.57 -18.95 -40.57
CA ALA A 477 -10.00 -17.71 -41.07
C ALA A 477 -9.97 -17.70 -42.62
N ALA A 478 -10.08 -16.52 -43.22
CA ALA A 478 -9.90 -16.31 -44.65
C ALA A 478 -8.43 -15.96 -44.97
N GLY A 479 -7.98 -16.27 -46.18
CA GLY A 479 -6.57 -16.13 -46.58
C GLY A 479 -5.70 -17.21 -45.94
N ASP A 480 -4.55 -16.80 -45.40
CA ASP A 480 -3.56 -17.68 -44.77
C ASP A 480 -4.00 -18.15 -43.37
N ALA A 481 -4.95 -19.08 -43.36
CA ALA A 481 -5.58 -19.60 -42.15
C ALA A 481 -4.63 -20.47 -41.32
N LEU A 482 -3.78 -21.27 -41.97
CA LEU A 482 -2.77 -22.12 -41.32
C LEU A 482 -1.46 -22.04 -42.12
N VAL A 483 -0.41 -21.49 -41.52
CA VAL A 483 0.92 -21.37 -42.12
C VAL A 483 1.91 -22.17 -41.30
N LEU A 484 2.54 -23.18 -41.91
CA LEU A 484 3.49 -24.06 -41.26
C LEU A 484 4.82 -23.98 -42.00
N ALA A 485 5.85 -23.38 -41.39
CA ALA A 485 7.17 -23.20 -42.00
C ALA A 485 8.29 -23.82 -41.14
N GLY A 486 9.05 -24.73 -41.74
CA GLY A 486 10.29 -25.26 -41.18
C GLY A 486 10.93 -26.35 -42.03
N VAL A 487 12.20 -26.66 -41.78
CA VAL A 487 13.07 -27.52 -42.60
C VAL A 487 12.39 -28.83 -43.06
N THR A 488 11.64 -29.49 -42.18
CA THR A 488 10.98 -30.77 -42.47
C THR A 488 9.57 -30.85 -41.89
N PHE A 489 8.60 -31.36 -42.66
CA PHE A 489 7.21 -31.57 -42.26
C PHE A 489 6.87 -33.07 -42.14
N ILE A 490 6.45 -33.51 -40.95
CA ILE A 490 6.16 -34.91 -40.62
C ILE A 490 4.73 -35.03 -40.05
N ASN A 491 3.79 -35.48 -40.88
CA ASN A 491 2.42 -35.80 -40.50
C ASN A 491 2.24 -37.30 -40.20
N GLN A 492 2.02 -37.64 -38.92
CA GLN A 492 1.66 -38.98 -38.45
C GLN A 492 0.19 -39.12 -38.02
N ALA A 493 -0.64 -38.09 -38.24
CA ALA A 493 -2.10 -38.20 -38.16
C ALA A 493 -2.63 -38.86 -39.43
N ASP A 494 -3.39 -38.14 -40.26
CA ASP A 494 -3.79 -38.59 -41.58
C ASP A 494 -4.10 -37.38 -42.50
N ARG A 495 -4.87 -37.60 -43.58
CA ARG A 495 -5.33 -36.58 -44.52
C ARG A 495 -6.18 -35.45 -43.91
N SER A 496 -6.69 -35.62 -42.69
CA SER A 496 -7.52 -34.65 -41.95
C SER A 496 -6.72 -33.78 -40.97
N ALA A 497 -5.40 -33.96 -40.90
CA ALA A 497 -4.54 -33.29 -39.93
C ALA A 497 -4.59 -31.76 -39.98
N LEU A 498 -4.76 -31.16 -41.16
CA LEU A 498 -4.96 -29.71 -41.34
C LEU A 498 -6.30 -29.45 -42.06
N SER A 499 -7.06 -28.47 -41.57
CA SER A 499 -8.32 -28.05 -42.19
C SER A 499 -8.50 -26.53 -42.14
N ALA A 500 -8.38 -25.89 -43.32
CA ALA A 500 -8.95 -24.58 -43.56
C ALA A 500 -10.38 -24.78 -44.08
N THR A 501 -11.37 -24.32 -43.31
CA THR A 501 -12.80 -24.63 -43.52
C THR A 501 -13.57 -23.50 -44.21
N ASN A 502 -12.95 -22.32 -44.32
CA ASN A 502 -13.46 -21.18 -45.07
C ASN A 502 -13.17 -21.37 -46.57
N ALA A 503 -14.09 -20.98 -47.44
CA ALA A 503 -13.91 -21.08 -48.89
C ALA A 503 -12.75 -20.20 -49.42
N ASP A 504 -12.48 -19.08 -48.75
CA ASP A 504 -11.34 -18.20 -49.04
C ASP A 504 -10.11 -18.53 -48.17
N GLY A 505 -10.18 -19.53 -47.29
CA GLY A 505 -9.10 -19.95 -46.41
C GLY A 505 -8.22 -21.05 -47.03
N ARG A 506 -6.90 -20.98 -46.82
CA ARG A 506 -5.93 -22.00 -47.22
C ARG A 506 -4.98 -22.39 -46.09
N TRP A 507 -4.39 -23.58 -46.21
CA TRP A 507 -3.14 -23.91 -45.53
C TRP A 507 -1.93 -23.83 -46.47
N LEU A 508 -0.80 -23.36 -45.95
CA LEU A 508 0.51 -23.35 -46.61
C LEU A 508 1.51 -24.13 -45.75
N ILE A 509 2.24 -25.05 -46.37
CA ILE A 509 3.35 -25.78 -45.74
C ILE A 509 4.63 -25.42 -46.50
N TYR A 510 5.53 -24.69 -45.83
CA TYR A 510 6.89 -24.40 -46.31
C TYR A 510 7.86 -25.45 -45.72
N SER A 511 8.67 -26.10 -46.56
CA SER A 511 9.81 -26.89 -46.11
C SER A 511 10.98 -26.80 -47.08
N ASP A 512 12.17 -27.26 -46.68
CA ASP A 512 13.35 -27.12 -47.54
C ASP A 512 13.31 -28.12 -48.70
N ASN A 513 13.02 -29.40 -48.39
CA ASN A 513 13.01 -30.50 -49.35
C ASN A 513 11.72 -31.34 -49.19
N PRO A 514 11.03 -31.74 -50.28
CA PRO A 514 9.94 -32.72 -50.20
C PRO A 514 10.39 -34.14 -49.79
N ASP A 515 11.63 -34.57 -50.07
CA ASP A 515 12.06 -35.96 -49.86
C ASP A 515 12.18 -36.34 -48.37
N ASP A 516 12.51 -35.37 -47.51
CA ASP A 516 12.63 -35.56 -46.05
C ASP A 516 11.26 -35.58 -45.34
N ASN A 517 10.18 -35.19 -46.04
CA ASN A 517 8.85 -35.04 -45.47
C ASN A 517 8.08 -36.37 -45.33
N THR A 518 7.06 -36.35 -44.48
CA THR A 518 6.02 -37.39 -44.44
C THR A 518 4.65 -36.71 -44.49
N PHE A 519 3.96 -36.79 -45.62
CA PHE A 519 2.73 -36.00 -45.82
C PHE A 519 1.46 -36.59 -45.19
N GLY A 520 1.48 -37.86 -44.76
CA GLY A 520 0.33 -38.53 -44.10
C GLY A 520 -0.93 -38.67 -44.98
N GLY A 521 -0.80 -38.47 -46.31
CA GLY A 521 -1.92 -38.45 -47.24
C GLY A 521 -2.72 -37.13 -47.26
N LEU A 522 -2.17 -36.05 -46.68
CA LEU A 522 -2.71 -34.70 -46.78
C LEU A 522 -2.52 -34.18 -48.21
N ALA A 523 -3.60 -34.12 -49.00
CA ALA A 523 -3.54 -33.65 -50.38
C ALA A 523 -3.88 -32.14 -50.47
N SER A 524 -2.99 -31.38 -51.10
CA SER A 524 -3.17 -29.95 -51.37
C SER A 524 -4.13 -29.67 -52.54
N GLY A 525 -4.19 -30.58 -53.52
CA GLY A 525 -5.03 -30.45 -54.72
C GLY A 525 -4.59 -29.38 -55.73
N ASN A 526 -3.42 -28.75 -55.52
CA ASN A 526 -2.83 -27.72 -56.38
C ASN A 526 -1.38 -28.10 -56.72
N GLN A 527 -0.75 -27.38 -57.66
CA GLN A 527 0.68 -27.50 -57.92
C GLN A 527 1.47 -27.01 -56.70
N ALA A 528 2.59 -27.69 -56.37
CA ALA A 528 3.56 -27.17 -55.42
C ALA A 528 4.19 -25.87 -55.93
N LEU A 529 4.69 -25.03 -55.03
CA LEU A 529 5.60 -23.93 -55.40
C LEU A 529 7.03 -24.32 -55.05
N TRP A 530 7.95 -24.03 -55.96
CA TRP A 530 9.36 -24.36 -55.88
C TRP A 530 10.20 -23.08 -55.75
N ASN A 531 11.47 -23.21 -55.34
CA ASN A 531 12.39 -22.07 -55.16
C ASN A 531 11.80 -20.94 -54.28
N THR A 532 11.01 -21.29 -53.28
CA THR A 532 10.24 -20.34 -52.47
C THR A 532 10.48 -20.59 -50.98
N SER A 533 11.56 -20.01 -50.46
CA SER A 533 11.88 -20.05 -49.03
C SER A 533 10.89 -19.23 -48.19
N TRP A 534 10.74 -19.58 -46.92
CA TRP A 534 10.04 -18.74 -45.94
C TRP A 534 10.85 -17.45 -45.67
N THR A 535 10.18 -16.30 -45.65
CA THR A 535 10.81 -14.98 -45.44
C THR A 535 10.22 -14.23 -44.25
N GLY A 536 9.73 -14.95 -43.23
CA GLY A 536 9.06 -14.38 -42.05
C GLY A 536 7.59 -13.99 -42.25
N SER A 537 7.05 -14.08 -43.47
CA SER A 537 5.63 -13.80 -43.78
C SER A 537 5.21 -14.51 -45.07
N PRO A 538 3.91 -14.88 -45.25
CA PRO A 538 3.44 -15.54 -46.46
C PRO A 538 3.51 -14.62 -47.68
N SER A 539 4.35 -14.95 -48.66
CA SER A 539 4.51 -14.20 -49.93
C SER A 539 3.70 -14.79 -51.09
N VAL A 540 3.05 -15.94 -50.89
CA VAL A 540 2.36 -16.71 -51.95
C VAL A 540 1.07 -16.03 -52.41
N THR A 541 1.10 -15.48 -53.62
CA THR A 541 -0.05 -14.80 -54.27
C THR A 541 -1.10 -15.77 -54.83
N ALA A 542 -0.75 -17.04 -55.04
CA ALA A 542 -1.60 -18.02 -55.72
C ALA A 542 -2.53 -18.79 -54.73
N ALA A 543 -3.83 -18.85 -55.05
CA ALA A 543 -4.87 -19.36 -54.16
C ALA A 543 -4.82 -20.88 -53.89
N GLY A 544 -5.59 -21.33 -52.89
CA GLY A 544 -5.75 -22.75 -52.53
C GLY A 544 -4.65 -23.30 -51.60
N ASN A 545 -4.95 -24.44 -50.98
CA ASN A 545 -4.01 -25.19 -50.13
C ASN A 545 -2.76 -25.58 -50.91
N ARG A 546 -1.57 -25.48 -50.30
CA ARG A 546 -0.32 -25.69 -51.03
C ARG A 546 0.87 -26.15 -50.21
N TYR A 547 1.71 -26.95 -50.85
CA TYR A 547 3.10 -27.17 -50.47
C TYR A 547 3.99 -26.14 -51.16
N VAL A 548 4.99 -25.66 -50.43
CA VAL A 548 5.94 -24.62 -50.84
C VAL A 548 7.32 -25.11 -50.44
N PHE A 549 8.26 -25.15 -51.38
CA PHE A 549 9.57 -25.75 -51.18
C PHE A 549 10.69 -24.76 -51.47
N ALA A 550 11.66 -24.67 -50.57
CA ALA A 550 12.87 -23.89 -50.81
C ALA A 550 13.73 -24.52 -51.92
N MET A 551 13.71 -25.85 -52.04
CA MET A 551 14.32 -26.56 -53.16
C MET A 551 13.76 -26.07 -54.50
N GLN A 552 14.68 -25.81 -55.44
CA GLN A 552 14.39 -25.57 -56.85
C GLN A 552 14.72 -26.85 -57.64
N PRO A 553 13.73 -27.65 -58.10
CA PRO A 553 13.96 -28.83 -58.91
C PRO A 553 14.54 -28.41 -60.27
N THR A 554 15.40 -29.24 -60.85
CA THR A 554 16.02 -28.91 -62.15
C THR A 554 15.32 -29.63 -63.30
N LEU A 555 14.79 -28.85 -64.25
CA LEU A 555 14.30 -29.30 -65.53
C LEU A 555 15.51 -29.47 -66.45
N THR A 556 16.01 -30.70 -66.58
CA THR A 556 17.15 -31.03 -67.44
C THR A 556 16.70 -31.24 -68.88
N VAL A 557 17.22 -30.41 -69.79
CA VAL A 557 17.13 -30.65 -71.23
C VAL A 557 18.35 -31.47 -71.64
N THR A 558 18.16 -32.58 -72.36
CA THR A 558 19.26 -33.47 -72.78
C THR A 558 19.29 -33.60 -74.30
N GLY A 559 20.45 -33.32 -74.94
CA GLY A 559 20.60 -33.33 -76.41
C GLY A 559 21.92 -32.69 -76.87
N THR A 560 22.52 -33.21 -77.95
CA THR A 560 23.91 -32.85 -78.36
C THR A 560 24.00 -32.59 -79.86
N VAL A 561 24.59 -31.44 -80.25
CA VAL A 561 24.74 -30.99 -81.64
C VAL A 561 26.07 -30.21 -81.76
N ASP A 562 27.10 -30.81 -82.38
CA ASP A 562 28.52 -30.38 -82.26
C ASP A 562 29.15 -29.69 -83.49
N GLY A 563 30.21 -28.91 -83.24
CA GLY A 563 31.06 -28.20 -84.20
C GLY A 563 32.38 -27.69 -83.57
N SER A 564 33.40 -27.38 -84.37
CA SER A 564 34.69 -26.89 -83.82
C SER A 564 35.61 -26.21 -84.84
N LYS A 565 36.54 -25.40 -84.30
CA LYS A 565 37.65 -24.68 -84.94
C LYS A 565 38.56 -24.03 -83.85
N THR A 566 39.53 -23.17 -84.18
CA THR A 566 40.39 -22.44 -83.20
C THR A 566 40.36 -20.91 -83.45
N TYR A 567 40.93 -20.10 -82.56
CA TYR A 567 41.15 -18.66 -82.79
C TYR A 567 41.82 -18.42 -84.16
N GLY A 568 41.01 -18.03 -85.17
CA GLY A 568 41.41 -17.88 -86.58
C GLY A 568 40.45 -18.37 -87.71
N ASP A 569 39.35 -19.10 -87.45
CA ASP A 569 38.61 -19.95 -88.45
C ASP A 569 37.11 -19.59 -88.78
N LEU A 570 36.27 -20.43 -89.44
CA LEU A 570 34.86 -20.09 -89.83
C LEU A 570 33.81 -21.24 -89.71
N TYR A 571 32.53 -20.95 -89.36
CA TYR A 571 31.44 -21.97 -89.11
C TYR A 571 29.96 -21.44 -89.23
N ALA A 572 28.90 -22.31 -89.25
CA ALA A 572 27.44 -21.97 -89.38
C ALA A 572 26.43 -22.99 -88.72
N ILE A 573 25.12 -22.66 -88.54
CA ILE A 573 24.15 -23.32 -87.58
C ILE A 573 22.68 -23.49 -88.14
N THR A 574 21.84 -24.39 -87.57
CA THR A 574 20.39 -24.65 -87.89
C THR A 574 19.46 -24.89 -86.66
N THR A 575 18.13 -25.00 -86.85
CA THR A 575 17.09 -25.15 -85.80
C THR A 575 16.79 -26.62 -85.34
N PRO A 576 16.48 -26.88 -84.05
CA PRO A 576 16.30 -28.23 -83.50
C PRO A 576 14.83 -28.74 -83.40
N VAL A 577 14.65 -30.04 -83.17
CA VAL A 577 13.36 -30.77 -83.11
C VAL A 577 13.22 -31.68 -81.88
N ALA A 578 12.05 -31.64 -81.23
CA ALA A 578 11.73 -32.44 -80.05
C ALA A 578 11.77 -33.96 -80.29
N GLY A 579 12.26 -34.72 -79.31
CA GLY A 579 12.34 -36.19 -79.35
C GLY A 579 13.36 -36.74 -80.36
N THR A 580 14.15 -35.87 -80.99
CA THR A 580 15.19 -36.24 -81.97
C THR A 580 16.50 -35.51 -81.72
N ASP A 581 16.47 -34.17 -81.60
CA ASP A 581 17.65 -33.37 -81.23
C ASP A 581 17.74 -33.11 -79.71
N TYR A 582 16.61 -33.16 -79.00
CA TYR A 582 16.55 -33.04 -77.54
C TYR A 582 15.37 -33.81 -76.89
N THR A 583 15.50 -34.10 -75.60
CA THR A 583 14.44 -34.60 -74.71
C THR A 583 14.38 -33.77 -73.42
N LEU A 584 13.19 -33.68 -72.82
CA LEU A 584 12.94 -32.99 -71.55
C LEU A 584 12.78 -34.00 -70.41
N SER A 585 13.34 -33.69 -69.24
CA SER A 585 13.33 -34.53 -68.03
C SER A 585 13.43 -33.66 -66.77
N GLY A 586 13.13 -34.19 -65.59
CA GLY A 586 13.18 -33.43 -64.33
C GLY A 586 11.86 -32.75 -63.92
N PHE A 587 10.76 -33.01 -64.63
CA PHE A 587 9.40 -32.74 -64.13
C PHE A 587 9.17 -33.48 -62.79
N VAL A 588 8.55 -32.82 -61.82
CA VAL A 588 8.27 -33.45 -60.52
C VAL A 588 6.99 -34.28 -60.60
N ASP A 589 7.14 -35.60 -60.52
CA ASP A 589 6.01 -36.53 -60.52
C ASP A 589 5.35 -36.61 -59.13
N ALA A 590 4.13 -36.12 -59.02
CA ALA A 590 3.33 -36.20 -57.80
C ALA A 590 3.12 -37.63 -57.28
N ALA A 591 3.15 -38.64 -58.16
CA ALA A 591 3.01 -40.04 -57.76
C ALA A 591 4.18 -40.54 -56.91
N ALA A 592 5.39 -39.96 -57.06
CA ALA A 592 6.55 -40.27 -56.22
C ALA A 592 6.33 -39.83 -54.75
N TYR A 593 5.49 -38.81 -54.54
CA TYR A 593 5.16 -38.23 -53.23
C TYR A 593 3.77 -38.66 -52.71
N GLY A 594 3.09 -39.58 -53.42
CA GLY A 594 1.79 -40.12 -53.01
C GLY A 594 0.60 -39.23 -53.34
N ASP A 595 0.61 -38.56 -54.49
CA ASP A 595 -0.49 -37.75 -55.05
C ASP A 595 -0.92 -36.55 -54.16
N VAL A 596 0.03 -36.00 -53.38
CA VAL A 596 -0.23 -34.91 -52.42
C VAL A 596 -0.32 -33.50 -53.04
N PHE A 597 0.10 -33.35 -54.30
CA PHE A 597 -0.05 -32.15 -55.13
C PHE A 597 -0.33 -32.57 -56.59
N THR A 598 -0.67 -31.63 -57.47
CA THR A 598 -0.88 -31.94 -58.91
C THR A 598 0.43 -31.90 -59.69
N GLN A 599 0.62 -32.85 -60.61
CA GLN A 599 1.79 -32.98 -61.49
C GLN A 599 1.92 -31.84 -62.51
N ASP A 600 3.16 -31.50 -62.87
CA ASP A 600 3.51 -30.63 -64.00
C ASP A 600 3.79 -31.46 -65.26
N ASP A 601 3.15 -31.15 -66.39
CA ASP A 601 3.23 -31.94 -67.64
C ASP A 601 3.98 -31.22 -68.77
N ALA A 602 4.81 -31.98 -69.47
CA ALA A 602 5.65 -31.56 -70.59
C ALA A 602 4.87 -30.98 -71.79
N SER A 603 3.57 -31.28 -71.94
CA SER A 603 2.80 -30.88 -73.13
C SER A 603 2.55 -29.37 -73.26
N ASN A 604 2.68 -28.60 -72.18
CA ASN A 604 2.37 -27.15 -72.16
C ASN A 604 3.59 -26.23 -72.04
N ILE A 605 4.81 -26.75 -71.80
CA ILE A 605 5.94 -25.91 -71.35
C ILE A 605 6.80 -25.28 -72.45
N GLY A 606 6.48 -25.40 -73.74
CA GLY A 606 7.23 -24.73 -74.83
C GLY A 606 8.46 -25.50 -75.38
N ALA A 607 9.43 -24.78 -75.96
CA ALA A 607 10.59 -25.38 -76.65
C ALA A 607 11.87 -24.50 -76.69
N PRO A 608 13.08 -25.10 -76.58
CA PRO A 608 14.36 -24.39 -76.63
C PRO A 608 14.87 -24.13 -78.06
N THR A 609 15.90 -23.28 -78.17
CA THR A 609 16.53 -22.85 -79.45
C THR A 609 18.06 -22.95 -79.38
N LEU A 610 18.79 -22.70 -80.49
CA LEU A 610 20.26 -22.83 -80.58
C LEU A 610 20.95 -21.59 -81.14
N ALA A 611 22.08 -21.20 -80.56
CA ALA A 611 22.92 -20.09 -81.02
C ALA A 611 24.42 -20.31 -80.73
N SER A 612 25.31 -19.62 -81.46
CA SER A 612 26.73 -19.45 -81.11
C SER A 612 27.35 -18.26 -81.84
N ALA A 613 28.19 -17.47 -81.17
CA ALA A 613 28.94 -16.38 -81.80
C ALA A 613 30.27 -16.83 -82.46
N GLY A 614 30.63 -18.12 -82.38
CA GLY A 614 31.88 -18.69 -82.90
C GLY A 614 31.97 -18.80 -84.42
N ALA A 615 31.15 -18.07 -85.18
CA ALA A 615 31.06 -18.20 -86.63
C ALA A 615 32.23 -17.56 -87.41
N ALA A 616 32.84 -16.48 -86.92
CA ALA A 616 33.75 -15.61 -87.71
C ALA A 616 35.27 -15.87 -87.48
N ALA A 617 36.12 -15.46 -88.44
CA ALA A 617 37.57 -15.71 -88.42
C ALA A 617 38.38 -14.76 -87.53
N SER A 618 37.93 -13.51 -87.40
CA SER A 618 38.38 -12.61 -86.34
C SER A 618 37.55 -12.75 -85.06
N ALA A 619 36.84 -13.87 -84.87
CA ALA A 619 36.20 -14.14 -83.59
C ALA A 619 37.32 -14.49 -82.60
N ASN A 620 37.48 -13.65 -81.58
CA ASN A 620 38.48 -13.79 -80.53
C ASN A 620 38.46 -15.18 -79.90
N ALA A 621 39.57 -15.54 -79.27
CA ALA A 621 39.76 -16.86 -78.69
C ALA A 621 38.67 -17.17 -77.65
N GLY A 622 37.81 -18.16 -77.92
CA GLY A 622 36.63 -18.49 -77.12
C GLY A 622 36.11 -19.91 -77.42
N SER A 623 35.65 -20.65 -76.41
CA SER A 623 34.77 -21.80 -76.71
C SER A 623 33.35 -21.26 -76.84
N TYR A 624 32.89 -21.04 -78.07
CA TYR A 624 31.57 -20.50 -78.30
C TYR A 624 30.59 -21.66 -78.39
N GLY A 625 30.12 -22.18 -77.25
CA GLY A 625 29.15 -23.28 -77.23
C GLY A 625 28.03 -23.10 -78.25
N LEU A 626 27.53 -24.20 -78.84
CA LEU A 626 26.22 -24.19 -79.48
C LEU A 626 25.21 -24.19 -78.34
N THR A 627 25.10 -23.03 -77.70
CA THR A 627 24.30 -22.84 -76.49
C THR A 627 22.86 -23.08 -76.88
N TRP A 628 22.26 -24.09 -76.25
CA TRP A 628 20.83 -24.11 -76.15
C TRP A 628 20.40 -22.88 -75.36
N GLN A 629 19.36 -22.22 -75.82
CA GLN A 629 18.72 -21.11 -75.16
C GLN A 629 17.32 -21.55 -74.76
N VAL A 630 16.84 -21.05 -73.63
CA VAL A 630 15.51 -21.35 -73.06
C VAL A 630 14.41 -21.25 -74.13
N GLY A 631 14.54 -20.32 -75.09
CA GLY A 631 13.59 -20.18 -76.19
C GLY A 631 12.24 -19.73 -75.65
N ASP A 632 11.20 -20.50 -75.96
CA ASP A 632 9.85 -20.29 -75.43
C ASP A 632 9.53 -21.26 -74.26
N LEU A 633 10.55 -21.84 -73.58
CA LEU A 633 10.31 -22.71 -72.42
C LEU A 633 9.78 -21.94 -71.21
N ASP A 634 8.62 -22.35 -70.68
CA ASP A 634 8.12 -21.88 -69.39
C ASP A 634 8.85 -22.58 -68.24
N ALA A 635 9.88 -21.91 -67.75
CA ALA A 635 10.76 -22.38 -66.68
C ALA A 635 10.29 -21.98 -65.27
N THR A 636 9.08 -21.46 -65.10
CA THR A 636 8.67 -20.77 -63.86
C THR A 636 8.71 -21.71 -62.65
N GLY A 637 9.64 -21.46 -61.72
CA GLY A 637 9.86 -22.27 -60.51
C GLY A 637 10.93 -23.36 -60.63
N TYR A 638 11.36 -23.71 -61.85
CA TYR A 638 12.40 -24.72 -62.10
C TYR A 638 13.78 -24.08 -62.30
N ASN A 639 14.86 -24.84 -62.05
CA ASN A 639 16.17 -24.54 -62.62
C ASN A 639 16.24 -25.18 -64.00
N VAL A 640 16.48 -24.43 -65.07
CA VAL A 640 16.70 -25.06 -66.39
C VAL A 640 18.13 -25.53 -66.48
N ASP A 641 18.35 -26.82 -66.27
CA ASP A 641 19.66 -27.41 -66.50
C ASP A 641 19.86 -27.63 -68.01
N LEU A 642 20.59 -26.68 -68.60
CA LEU A 642 21.09 -26.74 -69.97
C LEU A 642 22.53 -27.27 -70.05
N THR A 643 23.14 -27.72 -68.95
CA THR A 643 24.56 -28.13 -68.94
C THR A 643 24.79 -29.50 -69.59
N ALA A 644 23.78 -30.36 -69.56
CA ALA A 644 23.70 -31.60 -70.34
C ALA A 644 23.22 -31.39 -71.79
N THR A 645 22.91 -30.15 -72.19
CA THR A 645 22.46 -29.80 -73.54
C THR A 645 23.47 -28.94 -74.28
N GLY A 646 23.92 -29.43 -75.42
CA GLY A 646 24.82 -28.70 -76.30
C GLY A 646 25.81 -29.63 -76.95
N GLY A 647 26.22 -29.29 -78.16
CA GLY A 647 27.60 -29.51 -78.55
C GLY A 647 28.34 -28.18 -78.48
N THR A 648 29.63 -28.22 -78.81
CA THR A 648 30.44 -27.00 -78.90
C THR A 648 30.31 -26.35 -80.27
N LEU A 649 30.64 -25.05 -80.35
CA LEU A 649 31.35 -24.49 -81.50
C LEU A 649 32.66 -23.90 -80.97
N THR A 650 33.61 -24.79 -80.72
CA THR A 650 34.92 -24.42 -80.17
C THR A 650 35.64 -23.46 -81.12
N VAL A 651 36.28 -22.40 -80.60
CA VAL A 651 37.15 -21.43 -81.32
C VAL A 651 38.32 -21.04 -80.39
N THR A 652 38.96 -22.05 -79.81
CA THR A 652 39.60 -22.01 -78.48
C THR A 652 40.47 -20.79 -78.13
N PRO A 653 40.45 -20.40 -76.83
CA PRO A 653 41.56 -19.94 -76.01
C PRO A 653 42.94 -19.85 -76.65
N LYS A 654 43.69 -18.79 -76.35
CA LYS A 654 44.99 -19.05 -75.71
C LYS A 654 44.93 -18.62 -74.25
N ILE A 655 44.86 -19.60 -73.37
CA ILE A 655 44.77 -19.37 -71.91
C ILE A 655 46.14 -18.93 -71.39
N ILE A 656 46.13 -17.98 -70.46
CA ILE A 656 47.29 -17.47 -69.71
C ILE A 656 46.88 -17.27 -68.24
N ASP A 657 47.81 -17.39 -67.30
CA ASP A 657 47.50 -17.46 -65.86
C ASP A 657 47.92 -16.19 -65.09
N LEU A 658 47.21 -15.93 -63.98
CA LEU A 658 47.51 -14.93 -62.95
C LEU A 658 48.08 -15.66 -61.73
N ILE A 659 49.25 -15.25 -61.20
CA ILE A 659 49.90 -15.94 -60.07
C ILE A 659 50.42 -14.99 -58.98
N ASN A 660 50.71 -15.53 -57.80
CA ASN A 660 51.37 -14.83 -56.68
C ASN A 660 50.59 -13.64 -56.05
N ALA A 661 49.25 -13.68 -56.02
CA ALA A 661 48.45 -12.60 -55.43
C ALA A 661 48.70 -12.39 -53.92
N ILE A 662 49.06 -11.16 -53.56
CA ILE A 662 49.15 -10.67 -52.18
C ILE A 662 48.25 -9.44 -52.05
N ALA A 663 47.53 -9.33 -50.94
CA ALA A 663 46.78 -8.13 -50.53
C ALA A 663 47.29 -7.63 -49.17
N GLN A 664 47.16 -6.33 -48.92
CA GLN A 664 47.60 -5.70 -47.67
C GLN A 664 46.44 -5.44 -46.70
N ASN A 665 46.67 -5.70 -45.40
CA ASN A 665 45.76 -5.29 -44.33
C ASN A 665 45.60 -3.77 -44.26
N LYS A 666 44.40 -3.28 -43.93
CA LYS A 666 44.10 -1.85 -43.76
C LYS A 666 43.37 -1.55 -42.45
N VAL A 667 43.27 -0.26 -42.13
CA VAL A 667 42.31 0.27 -41.15
C VAL A 667 41.08 0.73 -41.92
N TYR A 668 39.90 0.64 -41.32
CA TYR A 668 38.66 1.12 -41.92
C TYR A 668 38.75 2.60 -42.33
N ASP A 669 38.53 2.86 -43.61
CA ASP A 669 38.61 4.18 -44.26
C ASP A 669 37.34 4.54 -45.05
N GLY A 670 36.28 3.72 -44.92
CA GLY A 670 35.02 3.87 -45.66
C GLY A 670 35.02 3.24 -47.06
N THR A 671 36.12 2.64 -47.52
CA THR A 671 36.27 2.12 -48.90
C THR A 671 36.54 0.62 -48.97
N THR A 672 36.07 0.00 -50.06
CA THR A 672 36.34 -1.41 -50.44
C THR A 672 37.75 -1.65 -50.98
N ASP A 673 38.53 -0.61 -51.22
CA ASP A 673 39.74 -0.68 -52.06
C ASP A 673 40.89 -1.38 -51.32
N ALA A 674 41.59 -2.28 -52.00
CA ALA A 674 42.70 -3.08 -51.48
C ALA A 674 43.98 -2.91 -52.34
N ASP A 675 45.12 -2.70 -51.68
CA ASP A 675 46.44 -2.65 -52.33
C ASP A 675 46.96 -4.08 -52.59
N VAL A 676 47.30 -4.39 -53.84
CA VAL A 676 47.49 -5.77 -54.34
C VAL A 676 48.57 -5.91 -55.43
N THR A 677 49.23 -7.08 -55.48
CA THR A 677 50.28 -7.40 -56.48
C THR A 677 50.20 -8.86 -56.96
N ALA A 678 50.44 -9.12 -58.26
CA ALA A 678 50.42 -10.44 -58.92
C ALA A 678 51.14 -10.42 -60.30
N ASP A 679 51.49 -11.59 -60.86
CA ASP A 679 52.24 -11.78 -62.13
C ASP A 679 51.41 -12.46 -63.25
N LEU A 680 51.88 -12.39 -64.52
CA LEU A 680 51.30 -13.07 -65.71
C LEU A 680 52.19 -14.20 -66.27
N ASP A 681 51.60 -15.29 -66.78
CA ASP A 681 52.31 -16.33 -67.56
C ASP A 681 51.52 -16.84 -68.79
N GLY A 682 52.16 -16.89 -69.99
CA GLY A 682 51.68 -17.67 -71.15
C GLY A 682 51.54 -16.98 -72.53
N VAL A 683 51.83 -15.68 -72.69
CA VAL A 683 51.55 -14.86 -73.91
C VAL A 683 52.23 -15.36 -75.20
N ILE A 684 51.76 -14.99 -76.41
CA ILE A 684 52.51 -15.15 -77.68
C ILE A 684 53.53 -13.99 -77.83
N SER A 685 54.68 -14.28 -78.45
CA SER A 685 55.73 -13.28 -78.66
C SER A 685 55.39 -12.33 -79.81
N GLY A 686 55.20 -11.05 -79.49
CA GLY A 686 54.88 -9.97 -80.42
C GLY A 686 53.57 -9.25 -80.09
N ASP A 687 52.68 -9.95 -79.41
CA ASP A 687 51.42 -9.47 -78.87
C ASP A 687 51.66 -8.45 -77.74
N ASP A 688 50.94 -7.34 -77.77
CA ASP A 688 51.05 -6.26 -76.78
C ASP A 688 50.18 -6.57 -75.56
N LEU A 689 50.82 -6.87 -74.42
CA LEU A 689 50.14 -7.29 -73.20
C LEU A 689 50.81 -6.83 -71.89
N ALA A 690 50.01 -6.22 -71.02
CA ALA A 690 50.33 -5.86 -69.64
C ALA A 690 49.10 -6.00 -68.73
N VAL A 691 49.28 -6.39 -67.46
CA VAL A 691 48.17 -6.43 -66.49
C VAL A 691 48.11 -5.14 -65.66
N ALA A 692 46.91 -4.57 -65.55
CA ALA A 692 46.57 -3.59 -64.52
C ALA A 692 45.69 -4.28 -63.47
N LEU A 693 46.19 -4.37 -62.24
CA LEU A 693 45.53 -5.05 -61.13
C LEU A 693 44.58 -4.11 -60.41
N ASN A 694 43.47 -4.66 -59.94
CA ASN A 694 42.53 -3.99 -59.04
C ASN A 694 42.09 -4.97 -57.95
N GLY A 695 42.32 -4.60 -56.70
CA GLY A 695 41.94 -5.37 -55.51
C GLY A 695 40.75 -4.73 -54.82
N ALA A 696 39.73 -5.53 -54.54
CA ALA A 696 38.59 -5.10 -53.73
C ALA A 696 38.30 -6.13 -52.64
N PHE A 697 38.06 -5.65 -51.43
CA PHE A 697 37.39 -6.40 -50.36
C PHE A 697 35.92 -6.63 -50.74
N ASP A 698 35.37 -7.76 -50.29
CA ASP A 698 33.95 -8.12 -50.34
C ASP A 698 32.98 -6.99 -49.93
N ASN A 699 33.35 -6.19 -48.92
CA ASN A 699 32.65 -4.98 -48.49
C ASN A 699 33.58 -4.09 -47.64
N LYS A 700 33.18 -2.82 -47.41
CA LYS A 700 33.97 -1.84 -46.64
C LYS A 700 34.17 -2.19 -45.16
N HIS A 701 33.40 -3.13 -44.59
CA HIS A 701 33.27 -3.29 -43.15
C HIS A 701 34.48 -3.93 -42.48
N ALA A 702 34.71 -3.60 -41.21
CA ALA A 702 35.79 -4.18 -40.42
C ALA A 702 35.58 -5.69 -40.21
N GLY A 703 36.68 -6.46 -40.26
CA GLY A 703 36.69 -7.91 -40.13
C GLY A 703 38.05 -8.51 -40.48
N THR A 704 38.33 -9.69 -39.93
CA THR A 704 39.58 -10.43 -40.15
C THR A 704 39.43 -11.49 -41.24
N GLY A 705 40.46 -11.71 -42.05
CA GLY A 705 40.49 -12.74 -43.09
C GLY A 705 39.48 -12.51 -44.21
N LYS A 706 39.13 -11.26 -44.50
CA LYS A 706 38.16 -10.89 -45.55
C LYS A 706 38.71 -11.25 -46.92
N ASP A 707 37.83 -11.74 -47.79
CA ASP A 707 38.17 -12.08 -49.16
C ASP A 707 38.51 -10.80 -49.96
N VAL A 708 39.73 -10.75 -50.49
CA VAL A 708 40.17 -9.77 -51.48
C VAL A 708 40.17 -10.43 -52.84
N THR A 709 39.31 -9.96 -53.73
CA THR A 709 39.27 -10.41 -55.11
C THR A 709 40.31 -9.64 -55.90
N VAL A 710 41.45 -10.26 -56.25
CA VAL A 710 42.47 -9.65 -57.11
C VAL A 710 42.08 -9.87 -58.56
N THR A 711 41.50 -8.84 -59.17
CA THR A 711 41.19 -8.82 -60.60
C THR A 711 42.38 -8.28 -61.39
N GLY A 712 42.76 -8.96 -62.48
CA GLY A 712 43.69 -8.43 -63.47
C GLY A 712 42.93 -8.04 -64.74
N SER A 713 43.00 -6.77 -65.12
CA SER A 713 42.62 -6.36 -66.46
C SER A 713 43.82 -6.51 -67.39
N LEU A 714 43.71 -7.39 -68.39
CA LEU A 714 44.64 -7.41 -69.51
C LEU A 714 44.47 -6.13 -70.33
N SER A 715 45.59 -5.48 -70.61
CA SER A 715 45.70 -4.24 -71.38
C SER A 715 46.84 -4.38 -72.39
N GLY A 716 46.88 -3.48 -73.37
CA GLY A 716 47.65 -3.69 -74.60
C GLY A 716 46.77 -4.26 -75.72
N LEU A 717 47.24 -4.16 -76.96
CA LEU A 717 46.42 -4.33 -78.17
C LEU A 717 45.84 -5.74 -78.37
N ASP A 718 46.46 -6.78 -77.81
CA ASP A 718 46.11 -8.18 -78.08
C ASP A 718 45.40 -8.87 -76.92
N ALA A 719 45.06 -8.13 -75.86
CA ALA A 719 44.45 -8.63 -74.63
C ALA A 719 43.23 -9.54 -74.81
N GLY A 720 42.35 -9.23 -75.77
CA GLY A 720 41.15 -10.02 -76.04
C GLY A 720 41.39 -11.36 -76.73
N ASN A 721 42.62 -11.66 -77.14
CA ASN A 721 43.00 -12.93 -77.80
C ASN A 721 43.46 -13.99 -76.79
N TYR A 722 43.62 -13.56 -75.53
CA TYR A 722 43.92 -14.38 -74.39
C TYR A 722 42.74 -14.40 -73.44
N THR A 723 42.56 -15.52 -72.75
CA THR A 723 41.76 -15.53 -71.53
C THR A 723 42.71 -15.61 -70.35
N LEU A 724 42.80 -14.52 -69.58
CA LEU A 724 43.42 -14.54 -68.27
C LEU A 724 42.59 -15.45 -67.36
N ASN A 725 43.24 -16.42 -66.73
CA ASN A 725 42.57 -17.49 -65.99
C ASN A 725 42.10 -17.02 -64.61
N GLY A 726 40.97 -16.32 -64.60
CA GLY A 726 40.23 -15.93 -63.40
C GLY A 726 40.80 -14.74 -62.61
N PRO A 727 40.03 -14.19 -61.66
CA PRO A 727 40.59 -13.44 -60.55
C PRO A 727 41.27 -14.41 -59.58
N LEU A 728 42.35 -13.97 -58.93
CA LEU A 728 42.99 -14.75 -57.88
C LEU A 728 42.50 -14.23 -56.53
N THR A 729 41.88 -15.09 -55.73
CA THR A 729 41.48 -14.72 -54.36
C THR A 729 42.66 -14.83 -53.41
N THR A 730 42.71 -13.89 -52.47
CA THR A 730 43.65 -13.86 -51.35
C THR A 730 42.93 -13.16 -50.18
N THR A 731 43.46 -13.19 -48.96
CA THR A 731 42.77 -12.62 -47.79
C THR A 731 43.60 -11.53 -47.11
N ALA A 732 42.90 -10.55 -46.52
CA ALA A 732 43.48 -9.49 -45.71
C ALA A 732 42.48 -9.03 -44.63
N ASP A 733 42.96 -8.32 -43.61
CA ASP A 733 42.14 -7.77 -42.54
C ASP A 733 41.77 -6.31 -42.80
N ILE A 734 40.51 -5.94 -42.57
CA ILE A 734 40.12 -4.54 -42.30
C ILE A 734 39.97 -4.41 -40.78
N SER A 735 40.92 -3.74 -40.15
CA SER A 735 40.85 -3.42 -38.72
C SER A 735 39.90 -2.25 -38.45
N ALA A 736 39.09 -2.34 -37.39
CA ALA A 736 38.17 -1.28 -37.00
C ALA A 736 38.91 0.02 -36.69
N LYS A 737 38.33 1.17 -37.08
CA LYS A 737 38.94 2.47 -36.88
C LYS A 737 38.77 2.92 -35.43
N VAL A 738 39.89 3.12 -34.74
CA VAL A 738 39.90 3.70 -33.39
C VAL A 738 39.49 5.17 -33.46
N ILE A 739 38.52 5.56 -32.63
CA ILE A 739 38.01 6.92 -32.48
C ILE A 739 37.91 7.29 -30.99
N ASP A 740 37.94 8.59 -30.70
CA ASP A 740 37.97 9.08 -29.31
C ASP A 740 36.61 9.62 -28.87
N LEU A 741 36.19 9.24 -27.66
CA LEU A 741 35.16 9.94 -26.90
C LEU A 741 35.81 11.20 -26.29
N ILE A 742 35.24 12.39 -26.52
CA ILE A 742 35.81 13.67 -26.09
C ILE A 742 34.74 14.60 -25.50
N ASN A 743 35.16 15.75 -24.97
CA ASN A 743 34.29 16.84 -24.52
C ASN A 743 33.25 16.46 -23.44
N ALA A 744 33.53 15.45 -22.61
CA ALA A 744 32.64 15.07 -21.51
C ALA A 744 32.32 16.25 -20.57
N VAL A 745 31.05 16.62 -20.51
CA VAL A 745 30.47 17.57 -19.57
C VAL A 745 29.40 16.87 -18.74
N ALA A 746 29.27 17.30 -17.49
CA ALA A 746 28.23 16.86 -16.56
C ALA A 746 27.58 18.08 -15.91
N ALA A 747 26.27 18.04 -15.68
CA ALA A 747 25.56 19.10 -14.98
C ALA A 747 25.69 18.95 -13.45
N SER A 748 25.97 20.06 -12.74
CA SER A 748 25.85 20.09 -11.29
C SER A 748 24.37 20.00 -10.88
N LYS A 749 24.04 19.12 -9.93
CA LYS A 749 22.67 18.85 -9.45
C LYS A 749 22.51 19.27 -7.99
N THR A 750 21.28 19.49 -7.56
CA THR A 750 20.95 19.43 -6.12
C THR A 750 20.76 17.97 -5.74
N TYR A 751 21.16 17.60 -4.53
CA TYR A 751 20.98 16.24 -4.01
C TYR A 751 19.51 15.79 -4.08
N ASP A 752 19.30 14.66 -4.75
CA ASP A 752 18.00 14.05 -5.07
C ASP A 752 17.89 12.57 -4.66
N GLY A 753 18.99 11.99 -4.15
CA GLY A 753 19.09 10.59 -3.73
C GLY A 753 19.82 9.68 -4.70
N THR A 754 20.13 10.11 -5.93
CA THR A 754 20.76 9.24 -6.95
C THR A 754 22.16 9.69 -7.37
N SER A 755 22.98 8.72 -7.77
CA SER A 755 24.29 8.94 -8.41
C SER A 755 24.17 9.33 -9.90
N ASP A 756 22.97 9.39 -10.48
CA ASP A 756 22.80 9.70 -11.90
C ASP A 756 23.27 11.13 -12.23
N ALA A 757 23.98 11.28 -13.34
CA ALA A 757 24.45 12.54 -13.87
C ALA A 757 23.87 12.80 -15.27
N ASP A 758 23.31 14.00 -15.48
CA ASP A 758 23.01 14.52 -16.81
C ASP A 758 24.33 14.89 -17.51
N VAL A 759 24.62 14.24 -18.64
CA VAL A 759 25.93 14.25 -19.30
C VAL A 759 25.83 14.33 -20.81
N ALA A 760 26.86 14.94 -21.42
CA ALA A 760 27.06 14.93 -22.86
C ALA A 760 28.56 14.74 -23.19
N ALA A 761 28.83 14.11 -24.33
CA ALA A 761 30.17 13.95 -24.91
C ALA A 761 30.07 13.87 -26.44
N ASP A 762 31.15 14.16 -27.15
CA ASP A 762 31.26 14.11 -28.61
C ASP A 762 32.15 12.95 -29.07
N LEU A 763 32.02 12.54 -30.34
CA LEU A 763 32.96 11.64 -31.01
C LEU A 763 33.97 12.40 -31.88
N SER A 764 35.25 12.00 -31.81
CA SER A 764 36.33 12.51 -32.65
C SER A 764 36.90 11.41 -33.54
N GLY A 765 37.00 11.68 -34.84
CA GLY A 765 37.62 10.80 -35.84
C GLY A 765 36.65 10.00 -36.73
N VAL A 766 35.34 10.14 -36.53
CA VAL A 766 34.29 9.56 -37.40
C VAL A 766 34.45 10.05 -38.85
N LEU A 767 34.19 9.19 -39.83
CA LEU A 767 34.22 9.55 -41.25
C LEU A 767 32.89 10.19 -41.69
N SER A 768 32.98 11.17 -42.60
CA SER A 768 31.83 11.94 -43.07
C SER A 768 30.92 11.09 -43.97
N GLY A 769 29.77 10.67 -43.43
CA GLY A 769 28.72 9.97 -44.18
C GLY A 769 28.40 8.56 -43.70
N ASP A 770 29.16 8.04 -42.72
CA ASP A 770 28.81 6.81 -42.00
C ASP A 770 27.66 7.05 -41.00
N ASP A 771 26.80 6.06 -40.78
CA ASP A 771 25.77 6.11 -39.73
C ASP A 771 26.32 5.61 -38.39
N LEU A 772 26.71 6.57 -37.55
CA LEU A 772 27.24 6.32 -36.21
C LEU A 772 26.56 7.24 -35.19
N GLN A 773 25.86 6.63 -34.24
CA GLN A 773 25.14 7.28 -33.15
C GLN A 773 25.86 6.99 -31.82
N LEU A 774 26.08 8.04 -31.03
CA LEU A 774 26.64 7.93 -29.67
C LEU A 774 25.49 7.98 -28.64
N ALA A 775 25.35 6.93 -27.84
CA ALA A 775 24.61 6.99 -26.58
C ALA A 775 25.61 7.24 -25.44
N VAL A 776 25.23 8.08 -24.47
CA VAL A 776 26.00 8.33 -23.24
C VAL A 776 25.18 8.02 -22.00
N SER A 777 25.84 7.53 -20.96
CA SER A 777 25.30 7.51 -19.59
C SER A 777 26.34 8.06 -18.62
N GLY A 778 25.88 8.64 -17.50
CA GLY A 778 26.72 9.36 -16.55
C GLY A 778 26.39 9.01 -15.11
N GLU A 779 27.41 8.67 -14.33
CA GLU A 779 27.29 8.41 -12.90
C GLU A 779 28.35 9.19 -12.11
N PHE A 780 27.94 9.85 -11.03
CA PHE A 780 28.82 10.36 -9.98
C PHE A 780 29.42 9.19 -9.18
N ASP A 781 30.66 9.34 -8.69
CA ASP A 781 31.35 8.32 -7.86
C ASP A 781 30.51 7.78 -6.67
N ASP A 782 29.61 8.61 -6.13
CA ASP A 782 28.66 8.29 -5.06
C ASP A 782 27.52 9.33 -5.01
N LYS A 783 26.36 9.02 -4.41
CA LYS A 783 25.19 9.93 -4.37
C LYS A 783 25.38 11.21 -3.54
N ASN A 784 26.39 11.30 -2.67
CA ASN A 784 26.44 12.29 -1.59
C ASN A 784 26.84 13.69 -2.08
N ALA A 785 26.41 14.71 -1.35
CA ALA A 785 26.74 16.11 -1.64
C ALA A 785 28.24 16.39 -1.55
N GLY A 786 28.77 17.14 -2.51
CA GLY A 786 30.18 17.45 -2.63
C GLY A 786 30.49 18.26 -3.90
N THR A 787 31.55 19.07 -3.85
CA THR A 787 32.00 19.91 -4.97
C THR A 787 33.08 19.22 -5.80
N GLY A 788 33.01 19.32 -7.13
CA GLY A 788 34.01 18.75 -8.03
C GLY A 788 34.13 17.24 -7.97
N LYS A 789 33.01 16.54 -7.69
CA LYS A 789 32.93 15.07 -7.72
C LYS A 789 33.19 14.57 -9.13
N THR A 790 33.87 13.43 -9.25
CA THR A 790 34.04 12.79 -10.56
C THR A 790 32.69 12.31 -11.07
N VAL A 791 32.48 12.47 -12.37
CA VAL A 791 31.42 11.82 -13.13
C VAL A 791 32.08 10.96 -14.20
N THR A 792 31.76 9.67 -14.20
CA THR A 792 32.17 8.73 -15.25
C THR A 792 31.14 8.78 -16.37
N VAL A 793 31.56 9.21 -17.56
CA VAL A 793 30.74 9.23 -18.77
C VAL A 793 31.08 8.00 -19.60
N ASN A 794 30.15 7.06 -19.68
CA ASN A 794 30.26 5.86 -20.50
C ASN A 794 29.68 6.15 -21.89
N GLY A 795 30.37 5.71 -22.95
CA GLY A 795 29.95 5.89 -24.34
C GLY A 795 29.66 4.55 -25.02
N ALA A 796 28.51 4.43 -25.66
CA ALA A 796 28.13 3.27 -26.47
C ALA A 796 27.87 3.69 -27.93
N LEU A 797 28.46 2.95 -28.87
CA LEU A 797 28.28 3.18 -30.31
C LEU A 797 27.12 2.34 -30.85
N SER A 798 26.30 2.95 -31.70
CA SER A 798 25.20 2.31 -32.43
C SER A 798 25.03 2.96 -33.82
N GLY A 799 24.06 2.50 -34.63
CA GLY A 799 23.95 2.87 -36.05
C GLY A 799 24.62 1.83 -36.97
N ALA A 800 24.31 1.90 -38.27
CA ALA A 800 24.64 0.86 -39.24
C ALA A 800 26.16 0.65 -39.46
N ASP A 801 26.98 1.67 -39.22
CA ASP A 801 28.44 1.60 -39.37
C ASP A 801 29.18 1.35 -38.04
N ALA A 802 28.48 1.14 -36.91
CA ALA A 802 29.10 1.02 -35.58
C ALA A 802 30.17 -0.08 -35.47
N GLY A 803 29.96 -1.25 -36.11
CA GLY A 803 30.94 -2.35 -36.13
C GLY A 803 32.26 -2.02 -36.86
N ASN A 804 32.33 -0.91 -37.59
CA ASN A 804 33.54 -0.44 -38.27
C ASN A 804 34.47 0.35 -37.35
N TYR A 805 33.99 0.74 -36.16
CA TYR A 805 34.64 1.65 -35.23
C TYR A 805 34.92 0.98 -33.88
N ALA A 806 35.95 1.48 -33.19
CA ALA A 806 36.23 1.13 -31.81
C ALA A 806 36.50 2.41 -31.01
N LEU A 807 35.93 2.51 -29.82
CA LEU A 807 36.31 3.59 -28.90
C LEU A 807 37.72 3.31 -28.33
N SER A 808 38.58 4.32 -28.29
CA SER A 808 39.90 4.26 -27.65
C SER A 808 39.80 4.02 -26.13
N SER A 809 38.72 4.51 -25.52
CA SER A 809 38.22 4.13 -24.21
C SER A 809 36.69 4.16 -24.22
N SER A 810 36.03 3.14 -23.68
CA SER A 810 34.57 3.10 -23.56
C SER A 810 34.00 4.06 -22.51
N SER A 811 34.86 4.69 -21.71
CA SER A 811 34.47 5.75 -20.77
C SER A 811 35.57 6.80 -20.59
N ILE A 812 35.16 8.00 -20.22
CA ILE A 812 36.03 9.12 -19.82
C ILE A 812 35.43 9.82 -18.59
N THR A 813 36.25 10.52 -17.81
CA THR A 813 35.79 11.23 -16.62
C THR A 813 35.74 12.74 -16.81
N THR A 814 34.78 13.36 -16.13
CA THR A 814 34.63 14.82 -15.98
C THR A 814 34.26 15.14 -14.52
N THR A 815 33.91 16.38 -14.19
CA THR A 815 33.55 16.76 -12.80
C THR A 815 32.35 17.69 -12.73
N ALA A 816 31.47 17.46 -11.75
CA ALA A 816 30.34 18.33 -11.41
C ALA A 816 30.12 18.39 -9.89
N ASP A 817 29.22 19.26 -9.42
CA ASP A 817 28.86 19.38 -8.01
C ASP A 817 27.52 18.68 -7.73
N ILE A 818 27.41 18.04 -6.56
CA ILE A 818 26.11 17.74 -5.93
C ILE A 818 25.95 18.72 -4.76
N THR A 819 25.03 19.67 -4.84
CA THR A 819 24.75 20.61 -3.74
C THR A 819 23.78 20.01 -2.73
N ALA A 820 24.07 20.16 -1.43
CA ALA A 820 23.23 19.64 -0.37
C ALA A 820 21.81 20.23 -0.42
N LYS A 821 20.79 19.38 -0.23
CA LYS A 821 19.38 19.77 -0.34
C LYS A 821 18.94 20.60 0.86
N VAL A 822 18.26 21.71 0.61
CA VAL A 822 17.66 22.54 1.66
C VAL A 822 16.36 21.88 2.14
N ILE A 823 16.19 21.74 3.46
CA ILE A 823 15.00 21.18 4.11
C ILE A 823 14.57 22.02 5.31
N ASP A 824 13.27 22.03 5.61
CA ASP A 824 12.67 22.88 6.65
C ASP A 824 12.29 22.07 7.90
N LEU A 825 12.19 22.74 9.07
CA LEU A 825 11.42 22.23 10.21
C LEU A 825 9.95 22.62 10.04
N ILE A 826 9.04 21.68 10.27
CA ILE A 826 7.58 21.92 10.28
C ILE A 826 6.94 21.39 11.56
N ASN A 827 5.65 21.69 11.76
CA ASN A 827 4.83 21.18 12.88
C ASN A 827 5.41 21.46 14.28
N ALA A 828 6.23 22.51 14.41
CA ALA A 828 6.93 22.83 15.65
C ALA A 828 5.97 23.08 16.82
N ALA A 829 6.09 22.26 17.86
CA ALA A 829 5.30 22.32 19.08
C ALA A 829 6.21 22.38 20.31
N ALA A 830 5.70 22.96 21.40
CA ALA A 830 6.42 23.08 22.67
C ALA A 830 5.50 22.73 23.85
N ALA A 831 6.03 22.03 24.84
CA ALA A 831 5.30 21.72 26.06
C ALA A 831 5.17 22.95 26.97
N SER A 832 3.99 23.13 27.58
CA SER A 832 3.81 24.12 28.64
C SER A 832 4.34 23.57 29.97
N LYS A 833 5.08 24.39 30.73
CA LYS A 833 5.70 23.99 32.01
C LYS A 833 5.26 24.86 33.18
N THR A 834 5.57 24.43 34.40
CA THR A 834 5.53 25.27 35.60
C THR A 834 6.88 25.95 35.77
N TYR A 835 6.90 27.17 36.30
CA TYR A 835 8.12 27.95 36.53
C TYR A 835 9.16 27.18 37.36
N ASP A 836 10.33 26.99 36.76
CA ASP A 836 11.47 26.18 37.23
C ASP A 836 12.78 26.98 37.31
N GLY A 837 12.77 28.23 36.84
CA GLY A 837 13.93 29.12 36.76
C GLY A 837 14.71 29.06 35.43
N THR A 838 14.36 28.20 34.47
CA THR A 838 15.11 28.03 33.21
C THR A 838 14.33 28.49 31.98
N THR A 839 15.05 28.84 30.91
CA THR A 839 14.49 29.10 29.57
C THR A 839 14.17 27.84 28.78
N ASP A 840 14.58 26.65 29.25
CA ASP A 840 14.58 25.45 28.42
C ASP A 840 13.14 24.96 28.16
N ALA A 841 12.87 24.54 26.92
CA ALA A 841 11.57 24.06 26.48
C ALA A 841 11.69 22.66 25.86
N ASP A 842 10.81 21.75 26.25
CA ASP A 842 10.63 20.46 25.60
C ASP A 842 9.83 20.66 24.31
N VAL A 843 10.34 20.15 23.18
CA VAL A 843 9.91 20.54 21.83
C VAL A 843 9.95 19.39 20.83
N THR A 844 9.01 19.39 19.89
CA THR A 844 8.95 18.47 18.75
C THR A 844 8.76 19.24 17.45
N ALA A 845 9.35 18.76 16.35
CA ALA A 845 9.18 19.28 15.00
C ALA A 845 9.58 18.19 13.99
N ASP A 846 8.93 18.18 12.83
CA ASP A 846 9.22 17.22 11.75
C ASP A 846 10.14 17.84 10.69
N LEU A 847 10.86 17.02 9.93
CA LEU A 847 11.67 17.47 8.79
C LEU A 847 10.86 17.41 7.48
N ALA A 848 10.76 18.53 6.77
CA ALA A 848 10.08 18.62 5.49
C ALA A 848 11.08 18.65 4.32
N GLY A 849 10.84 17.81 3.30
CA GLY A 849 11.63 17.76 2.07
C GLY A 849 12.75 16.72 2.04
N VAL A 850 12.88 15.90 3.09
CA VAL A 850 13.76 14.71 3.11
C VAL A 850 13.35 13.75 1.99
N ILE A 851 14.33 13.05 1.39
CA ILE A 851 14.11 12.05 0.34
C ILE A 851 13.86 10.70 1.02
N SER A 852 12.90 9.94 0.49
CA SER A 852 12.50 8.65 1.07
C SER A 852 13.64 7.65 1.01
N GLY A 853 14.04 7.10 2.16
CA GLY A 853 15.10 6.10 2.29
C GLY A 853 16.43 6.61 2.84
N ASP A 854 16.62 7.92 3.00
CA ASP A 854 17.85 8.49 3.59
C ASP A 854 17.85 8.40 5.14
N ASP A 855 19.01 8.12 5.74
CA ASP A 855 19.21 8.12 7.20
C ASP A 855 19.46 9.56 7.70
N LEU A 856 18.37 10.21 8.13
CA LEU A 856 18.39 11.60 8.59
C LEU A 856 17.51 11.84 9.82
N ALA A 857 18.12 12.30 10.92
CA ALA A 857 17.47 12.64 12.16
C ALA A 857 17.88 14.05 12.66
N ALA A 858 16.91 14.82 13.19
CA ALA A 858 17.16 16.12 13.79
C ALA A 858 17.28 16.03 15.32
N ALA A 859 18.40 16.50 15.87
CA ALA A 859 18.52 16.81 17.28
C ALA A 859 18.01 18.23 17.53
N LEU A 860 16.85 18.38 18.17
CA LEU A 860 16.17 19.65 18.40
C LEU A 860 16.60 20.30 19.74
N ASN A 861 16.60 21.63 19.78
CA ASN A 861 16.79 22.43 20.99
C ASN A 861 15.73 23.53 21.05
N GLY A 862 14.94 23.55 22.12
CA GLY A 862 13.87 24.51 22.37
C GLY A 862 14.19 25.47 23.51
N ALA A 863 13.94 26.76 23.31
CA ALA A 863 14.09 27.78 24.37
C ALA A 863 12.96 28.82 24.35
N PHE A 864 12.36 29.09 25.50
CA PHE A 864 11.49 30.23 25.76
C PHE A 864 12.26 31.55 25.67
N ASP A 865 11.59 32.60 25.20
CA ASP A 865 12.04 34.00 25.17
C ASP A 865 12.65 34.51 26.50
N ASN A 866 12.17 34.02 27.64
CA ASN A 866 12.74 34.21 28.98
C ASN A 866 12.07 33.25 29.99
N LYS A 867 12.72 33.04 31.15
CA LYS A 867 12.25 32.15 32.22
C LYS A 867 10.89 32.51 32.85
N HIS A 868 10.36 33.72 32.64
CA HIS A 868 9.27 34.25 33.46
C HIS A 868 7.90 33.63 33.16
N ALA A 869 7.03 33.56 34.19
CA ALA A 869 5.68 33.04 34.01
C ALA A 869 4.84 33.92 33.07
N GLY A 870 4.02 33.27 32.24
CA GLY A 870 3.19 33.92 31.22
C GLY A 870 2.55 32.93 30.25
N THR A 871 1.50 33.38 29.59
CA THR A 871 0.73 32.60 28.60
C THR A 871 1.15 32.93 27.17
N GLY A 872 1.24 31.94 26.28
CA GLY A 872 1.56 32.16 24.87
C GLY A 872 2.97 32.70 24.63
N LYS A 873 3.94 32.32 25.46
CA LYS A 873 5.34 32.72 25.35
C LYS A 873 5.96 32.06 24.13
N GLU A 874 6.76 32.83 23.39
CA GLU A 874 7.45 32.36 22.20
C GLU A 874 8.54 31.35 22.58
N VAL A 875 8.55 30.20 21.90
CA VAL A 875 9.57 29.17 22.01
C VAL A 875 10.29 29.08 20.67
N THR A 876 11.59 29.35 20.69
CA THR A 876 12.49 29.23 19.55
C THR A 876 12.96 27.77 19.42
N VAL A 877 12.66 27.12 18.29
CA VAL A 877 13.06 25.75 17.98
C VAL A 877 14.18 25.78 16.94
N THR A 878 15.34 25.28 17.35
CA THR A 878 16.53 25.08 16.50
C THR A 878 16.84 23.59 16.40
N GLY A 879 17.69 23.18 15.45
CA GLY A 879 18.16 21.80 15.40
C GLY A 879 19.46 21.61 14.63
N SER A 880 20.06 20.44 14.79
CA SER A 880 21.20 19.96 14.00
C SER A 880 20.89 18.59 13.40
N LEU A 881 21.26 18.39 12.14
CA LEU A 881 21.08 17.12 11.43
C LEU A 881 22.14 16.09 11.83
N SER A 882 21.74 14.83 11.81
CA SER A 882 22.51 13.64 12.16
C SER A 882 21.98 12.42 11.39
N GLY A 883 22.68 11.29 11.42
CA GLY A 883 22.47 10.16 10.50
C GLY A 883 23.53 10.15 9.39
N LEU A 884 23.63 9.04 8.65
CA LEU A 884 24.63 8.83 7.60
C LEU A 884 24.49 9.83 6.45
N ASP A 885 23.25 10.20 6.10
CA ASP A 885 22.96 11.12 5.00
C ASP A 885 23.00 12.60 5.42
N ALA A 886 23.33 12.93 6.67
CA ALA A 886 23.29 14.30 7.18
C ALA A 886 24.19 15.31 6.42
N GLY A 887 25.24 14.83 5.74
CA GLY A 887 26.07 15.67 4.86
C GLY A 887 25.37 16.10 3.56
N ASN A 888 24.30 15.41 3.18
CA ASN A 888 23.54 15.63 1.95
C ASN A 888 22.46 16.71 2.07
N TYR A 889 22.28 17.26 3.27
CA TYR A 889 21.20 18.17 3.61
C TYR A 889 21.69 19.43 4.32
N THR A 890 20.91 20.50 4.23
CA THR A 890 21.07 21.73 5.01
C THR A 890 19.74 22.12 5.64
N LEU A 891 19.73 22.29 6.96
CA LEU A 891 18.52 22.65 7.70
C LEU A 891 18.28 24.17 7.61
N ASN A 892 17.10 24.54 7.13
CA ASN A 892 16.73 25.93 6.86
C ASN A 892 16.23 26.64 8.13
N GLY A 893 17.15 27.30 8.82
CA GLY A 893 16.81 28.33 9.81
C GLY A 893 16.27 27.80 11.13
N THR A 894 15.19 28.42 11.61
CA THR A 894 14.73 28.35 13.01
C THR A 894 13.23 28.66 13.02
N VAL A 895 12.46 27.87 13.76
CA VAL A 895 10.98 27.98 13.78
C VAL A 895 10.52 28.40 15.17
N THR A 896 9.58 29.34 15.23
CA THR A 896 8.94 29.77 16.48
C THR A 896 7.59 29.10 16.67
N THR A 897 7.32 28.67 17.89
CA THR A 897 6.03 28.15 18.36
C THR A 897 5.68 28.80 19.71
N THR A 898 4.58 28.42 20.36
CA THR A 898 4.18 29.05 21.64
C THR A 898 3.75 28.05 22.71
N ALA A 899 4.19 28.29 23.95
CA ALA A 899 3.79 27.52 25.13
C ALA A 899 3.59 28.43 26.35
N ASN A 900 3.02 27.89 27.44
CA ASN A 900 2.82 28.63 28.69
C ASN A 900 3.91 28.26 29.71
N ILE A 901 4.36 29.25 30.49
CA ILE A 901 5.03 29.01 31.78
C ILE A 901 4.04 29.41 32.89
N SER A 902 3.48 28.42 33.59
CA SER A 902 2.59 28.64 34.73
C SER A 902 3.37 29.09 35.95
N ALA A 903 2.85 30.07 36.71
CA ALA A 903 3.46 30.51 37.96
C ALA A 903 3.56 29.34 38.97
N LYS A 904 4.68 29.26 39.69
CA LYS A 904 4.93 28.20 40.66
C LYS A 904 4.12 28.45 41.94
N VAL A 905 3.28 27.49 42.32
CA VAL A 905 2.55 27.53 43.58
C VAL A 905 3.52 27.31 44.74
N ILE A 906 3.44 28.17 45.76
CA ILE A 906 4.25 28.17 46.99
C ILE A 906 3.36 28.42 48.21
N ASP A 907 3.80 27.95 49.37
CA ASP A 907 3.01 28.01 50.60
C ASP A 907 3.47 29.13 51.53
N LEU A 908 2.49 29.84 52.12
CA LEU A 908 2.69 30.69 53.29
C LEU A 908 2.66 29.79 54.54
N ILE A 909 3.70 29.82 55.36
CA ILE A 909 3.87 28.94 56.53
C ILE A 909 4.36 29.71 57.78
N ASN A 910 4.46 29.03 58.92
CA ASN A 910 5.06 29.54 60.16
C ASN A 910 4.46 30.86 60.71
N ALA A 911 3.16 31.12 60.47
CA ALA A 911 2.51 32.34 60.98
C ALA A 911 2.56 32.44 62.51
N VAL A 912 3.19 33.50 63.00
CA VAL A 912 3.25 33.89 64.41
C VAL A 912 2.69 35.30 64.58
N ALA A 913 2.06 35.54 65.73
CA ALA A 913 1.54 36.84 66.13
C ALA A 913 2.00 37.18 67.55
N ALA A 914 2.31 38.45 67.81
CA ALA A 914 2.70 38.92 69.14
C ALA A 914 1.46 39.28 69.99
N SER A 915 1.42 38.79 71.23
CA SER A 915 0.43 39.27 72.21
C SER A 915 0.68 40.73 72.55
N LYS A 916 -0.36 41.58 72.46
CA LYS A 916 -0.29 43.03 72.69
C LYS A 916 -0.98 43.45 73.99
N THR A 917 -0.83 44.70 74.38
CA THR A 917 -1.72 45.37 75.34
C THR A 917 -2.70 46.25 74.58
N TYR A 918 -3.93 46.35 75.06
CA TYR A 918 -5.01 47.06 74.40
C TYR A 918 -4.63 48.53 74.09
N ASP A 919 -4.69 48.87 72.81
CA ASP A 919 -4.31 50.17 72.23
C ASP A 919 -5.44 50.80 71.40
N GLY A 920 -6.61 50.16 71.38
CA GLY A 920 -7.78 50.57 70.59
C GLY A 920 -7.85 49.99 69.18
N THR A 921 -6.83 49.25 68.70
CA THR A 921 -6.79 48.69 67.35
C THR A 921 -6.79 47.17 67.31
N SER A 922 -7.38 46.61 66.25
CA SER A 922 -7.31 45.19 65.90
C SER A 922 -5.99 44.78 65.24
N ASP A 923 -5.06 45.71 65.01
CA ASP A 923 -3.81 45.43 64.29
C ASP A 923 -2.90 44.50 65.11
N ALA A 924 -2.33 43.48 64.46
CA ALA A 924 -1.43 42.52 65.07
C ALA A 924 -0.03 42.62 64.44
N ASP A 925 1.00 42.63 65.30
CA ASP A 925 2.39 42.46 64.88
C ASP A 925 2.63 40.96 64.60
N VAL A 926 3.07 40.64 63.38
CA VAL A 926 3.06 39.27 62.82
C VAL A 926 4.27 38.99 61.93
N ALA A 927 4.64 37.71 61.84
CA ALA A 927 5.61 37.20 60.88
C ALA A 927 5.13 35.86 60.30
N ALA A 928 5.60 35.53 59.09
CA ALA A 928 5.39 34.24 58.42
C ALA A 928 6.53 34.01 57.41
N ASP A 929 6.74 32.76 57.01
CA ASP A 929 7.78 32.36 56.03
C ASP A 929 7.13 31.85 54.72
N LEU A 930 7.94 31.72 53.66
CA LEU A 930 7.56 31.07 52.39
C LEU A 930 8.23 29.70 52.23
N SER A 931 7.48 28.73 51.69
CA SER A 931 7.98 27.40 51.32
C SER A 931 7.87 27.15 49.81
N GLY A 932 8.92 26.59 49.20
CA GLY A 932 8.95 26.18 47.79
C GLY A 932 9.58 27.17 46.80
N VAL A 933 10.05 28.33 47.27
CA VAL A 933 10.79 29.33 46.49
C VAL A 933 12.09 28.72 45.92
N LEU A 934 12.48 29.11 44.71
CA LEU A 934 13.73 28.67 44.08
C LEU A 934 14.93 29.50 44.57
N SER A 935 16.09 28.85 44.68
CA SER A 935 17.31 29.47 45.20
C SER A 935 17.89 30.48 44.20
N GLY A 936 17.81 31.77 44.53
CA GLY A 936 18.41 32.87 43.76
C GLY A 936 17.42 33.87 43.13
N ASP A 937 16.11 33.60 43.22
CA ASP A 937 15.07 34.54 42.76
C ASP A 937 14.82 35.68 43.77
N ASP A 938 14.52 36.90 43.30
CA ASP A 938 14.14 38.04 44.15
C ASP A 938 12.66 37.99 44.48
N LEU A 939 12.34 37.33 45.61
CA LEU A 939 11.00 37.21 46.16
C LEU A 939 10.97 37.69 47.62
N GLN A 940 10.07 38.65 47.89
CA GLN A 940 9.91 39.31 49.18
C GLN A 940 8.47 39.19 49.66
N LEU A 941 8.28 38.64 50.85
CA LEU A 941 6.98 38.51 51.51
C LEU A 941 6.70 39.74 52.38
N ALA A 942 5.60 40.44 52.08
CA ALA A 942 4.97 41.37 53.01
C ALA A 942 3.84 40.65 53.76
N VAL A 943 3.77 40.82 55.08
CA VAL A 943 2.69 40.30 55.92
C VAL A 943 1.90 41.43 56.59
N SER A 944 0.61 41.20 56.81
CA SER A 944 -0.25 42.07 57.63
C SER A 944 -1.15 41.21 58.50
N GLY A 945 -1.18 41.50 59.81
CA GLY A 945 -1.95 40.77 60.80
C GLY A 945 -3.12 41.59 61.36
N ALA A 946 -4.27 40.95 61.53
CA ALA A 946 -5.36 41.51 62.30
C ALA A 946 -5.98 40.46 63.23
N PHE A 947 -6.23 40.86 64.48
CA PHE A 947 -7.13 40.17 65.40
C PHE A 947 -8.58 40.31 64.91
N ASP A 948 -9.41 39.30 65.19
CA ASP A 948 -10.85 39.30 64.82
C ASP A 948 -11.61 40.55 65.34
N ASP A 949 -11.17 41.13 66.47
CA ASP A 949 -11.68 42.37 67.04
C ASP A 949 -10.64 43.04 67.98
N LYS A 950 -10.81 44.33 68.29
CA LYS A 950 -9.88 45.12 69.12
C LYS A 950 -9.80 44.73 70.60
N ASN A 951 -10.73 43.92 71.12
CA ASN A 951 -10.98 43.82 72.56
C ASN A 951 -10.06 42.81 73.26
N ALA A 952 -9.80 43.05 74.55
CA ALA A 952 -8.98 42.19 75.39
C ALA A 952 -9.54 40.75 75.49
N GLY A 953 -8.63 39.78 75.47
CA GLY A 953 -8.95 38.34 75.47
C GLY A 953 -7.72 37.48 75.15
N THR A 954 -7.75 36.23 75.61
CA THR A 954 -6.64 35.26 75.43
C THR A 954 -6.88 34.32 74.26
N GLY A 955 -5.83 33.99 73.50
CA GLY A 955 -5.89 33.03 72.39
C GLY A 955 -6.82 33.46 71.24
N LYS A 956 -6.96 34.76 71.01
CA LYS A 956 -7.75 35.32 69.90
C LYS A 956 -7.12 34.90 68.56
N THR A 957 -7.93 34.62 67.56
CA THR A 957 -7.46 34.41 66.18
C THR A 957 -6.78 35.68 65.68
N VAL A 958 -5.68 35.49 64.95
CA VAL A 958 -5.04 36.50 64.13
C VAL A 958 -5.00 35.96 62.69
N THR A 959 -5.62 36.68 61.76
CA THR A 959 -5.51 36.39 60.33
C THR A 959 -4.26 37.08 59.81
N VAL A 960 -3.30 36.28 59.31
CA VAL A 960 -2.05 36.73 58.70
C VAL A 960 -2.20 36.64 57.19
N SER A 961 -2.37 37.79 56.54
CA SER A 961 -2.41 37.89 55.08
C SER A 961 -1.00 38.09 54.53
N GLY A 962 -0.67 37.39 53.44
CA GLY A 962 0.62 37.48 52.76
C GLY A 962 0.50 38.06 51.36
N ALA A 963 1.43 38.94 50.99
CA ALA A 963 1.55 39.53 49.65
C ALA A 963 2.99 39.37 49.13
N LEU A 964 3.12 38.93 47.88
CA LEU A 964 4.41 38.74 47.22
C LEU A 964 4.85 40.02 46.50
N SER A 965 6.16 40.30 46.55
CA SER A 965 6.83 41.43 45.92
C SER A 965 8.29 41.06 45.59
N GLY A 966 9.07 41.96 44.97
CA GLY A 966 10.37 41.63 44.36
C GLY A 966 10.26 41.35 42.86
N ALA A 967 11.38 41.29 42.16
CA ALA A 967 11.44 41.20 40.70
C ALA A 967 10.87 39.88 40.14
N ASP A 968 11.00 38.77 40.86
CA ASP A 968 10.52 37.46 40.43
C ASP A 968 9.10 37.14 40.95
N ALA A 969 8.42 38.07 41.62
CA ALA A 969 7.10 37.83 42.23
C ALA A 969 6.02 37.39 41.23
N GLY A 970 6.08 37.84 39.98
CA GLY A 970 5.16 37.40 38.91
C GLY A 970 5.31 35.92 38.52
N ASN A 971 6.41 35.28 38.91
CA ASN A 971 6.68 33.86 38.63
C ASN A 971 6.03 32.92 39.67
N TYR A 972 5.44 33.46 40.73
CA TYR A 972 4.96 32.69 41.89
C TYR A 972 3.50 32.99 42.22
N ALA A 973 2.82 32.02 42.83
CA ALA A 973 1.46 32.17 43.36
C ALA A 973 1.38 31.56 44.77
N LEU A 974 0.70 32.23 45.70
CA LEU A 974 0.41 31.65 47.01
C LEU A 974 -0.71 30.62 46.89
N SER A 975 -0.53 29.44 47.51
CA SER A 975 -1.60 28.43 47.65
C SER A 975 -2.80 28.93 48.46
N ALA A 976 -2.55 29.80 49.44
CA ALA A 976 -3.54 30.60 50.14
C ALA A 976 -2.98 32.00 50.44
N SER A 977 -3.74 33.06 50.18
CA SER A 977 -3.34 34.45 50.43
C SER A 977 -3.36 34.86 51.91
N SER A 978 -3.88 34.01 52.79
CA SER A 978 -3.93 34.24 54.24
C SER A 978 -3.99 32.93 55.01
N ILE A 979 -3.31 32.88 56.16
CA ILE A 979 -3.38 31.78 57.13
C ILE A 979 -3.67 32.32 58.54
N THR A 980 -4.15 31.49 59.45
CA THR A 980 -4.52 31.91 60.81
C THR A 980 -3.53 31.40 61.87
N THR A 981 -3.33 32.21 62.90
CA THR A 981 -2.56 31.89 64.12
C THR A 981 -3.28 32.48 65.33
N THR A 982 -2.71 32.43 66.54
CA THR A 982 -3.34 33.00 67.75
C THR A 982 -2.39 33.82 68.61
N ALA A 983 -2.94 34.83 69.30
CA ALA A 983 -2.24 35.67 70.28
C ALA A 983 -3.23 36.27 71.30
N ASP A 984 -2.73 36.96 72.32
CA ASP A 984 -3.55 37.61 73.35
C ASP A 984 -3.61 39.14 73.18
N ILE A 985 -4.75 39.74 73.54
CA ILE A 985 -4.82 41.17 73.84
C ILE A 985 -5.01 41.30 75.36
N SER A 986 -4.00 41.84 76.04
CA SER A 986 -4.04 42.12 77.48
C SER A 986 -4.73 43.47 77.77
N ALA A 987 -5.51 43.55 78.86
CA ALA A 987 -6.20 44.77 79.25
C ALA A 987 -5.21 45.88 79.64
N LYS A 988 -5.53 47.14 79.28
CA LYS A 988 -4.65 48.28 79.52
C LYS A 988 -4.76 48.79 80.95
N MET A 989 -3.65 48.79 81.68
CA MET A 989 -3.55 49.43 83.00
C MET A 989 -3.75 50.95 82.89
N ILE A 990 -4.62 51.49 83.75
CA ILE A 990 -4.92 52.93 83.86
C ILE A 990 -4.96 53.39 85.32
N ASP A 991 -4.61 54.65 85.56
CA ASP A 991 -4.49 55.24 86.90
C ASP A 991 -5.67 56.15 87.23
N LEU A 992 -5.88 56.38 88.54
CA LEU A 992 -6.68 57.51 89.02
C LEU A 992 -5.81 58.77 89.08
N ILE A 993 -6.19 59.80 88.32
CA ILE A 993 -5.49 61.09 88.26
C ILE A 993 -6.36 62.21 88.84
N ASN A 994 -5.72 63.33 89.19
CA ASN A 994 -6.38 64.49 89.84
C ASN A 994 -7.18 64.08 91.09
N VAL A 995 -6.66 63.11 91.86
CA VAL A 995 -7.32 62.48 93.01
C VAL A 995 -7.39 63.45 94.17
N LEU A 996 -8.43 64.28 94.17
CA LEU A 996 -8.74 65.22 95.23
C LEU A 996 -9.75 64.57 96.17
N VAL A 997 -9.31 64.22 97.37
CA VAL A 997 -10.20 63.96 98.50
C VAL A 997 -10.41 65.26 99.26
N GLN A 998 -11.65 65.65 99.46
CA GLN A 998 -11.97 66.88 100.18
C GLN A 998 -11.66 66.74 101.68
N HIS A 999 -11.08 67.79 102.27
CA HIS A 999 -11.10 67.93 103.73
C HIS A 999 -12.56 68.06 104.17
N LYS A 1000 -13.04 67.17 105.04
CA LYS A 1000 -14.41 67.21 105.55
C LYS A 1000 -14.49 67.86 106.92
N VAL A 1001 -15.71 68.13 107.37
CA VAL A 1001 -15.99 68.53 108.75
C VAL A 1001 -16.50 67.30 109.50
N TYR A 1002 -16.18 67.19 110.79
CA TYR A 1002 -16.45 66.01 111.62
C TYR A 1002 -17.94 65.64 111.64
N ASP A 1003 -18.23 64.49 111.03
CA ASP A 1003 -19.55 63.90 110.80
C ASP A 1003 -19.73 62.54 111.52
N GLY A 1004 -18.63 61.96 112.03
CA GLY A 1004 -18.60 60.68 112.72
C GLY A 1004 -18.42 59.45 111.82
N THR A 1005 -18.20 59.61 110.51
CA THR A 1005 -17.97 58.48 109.58
C THR A 1005 -16.52 58.44 109.07
N ALA A 1006 -16.10 57.28 108.55
CA ALA A 1006 -14.83 57.15 107.84
C ALA A 1006 -14.92 57.57 106.35
N ASP A 1007 -16.12 57.84 105.82
CA ASP A 1007 -16.32 58.04 104.37
C ASP A 1007 -15.65 59.34 103.90
N ALA A 1008 -15.10 59.31 102.68
CA ALA A 1008 -14.37 60.43 102.12
C ALA A 1008 -14.96 60.83 100.75
N GLN A 1009 -15.28 62.10 100.57
CA GLN A 1009 -15.73 62.61 99.27
C GLN A 1009 -14.51 62.78 98.35
N VAL A 1010 -14.35 61.84 97.43
CA VAL A 1010 -13.31 61.84 96.39
C VAL A 1010 -13.85 62.35 95.06
N THR A 1011 -13.04 63.15 94.38
CA THR A 1011 -13.16 63.38 92.93
C THR A 1011 -11.83 63.00 92.29
N ALA A 1012 -11.86 62.09 91.32
CA ALA A 1012 -10.74 61.73 90.48
C ALA A 1012 -11.22 61.56 89.03
N ALA A 1013 -10.29 61.62 88.08
CA ALA A 1013 -10.52 61.25 86.69
C ALA A 1013 -9.70 60.00 86.33
N LEU A 1014 -10.09 59.29 85.28
CA LEU A 1014 -9.27 58.21 84.73
C LEU A 1014 -8.14 58.79 83.87
N GLY A 1015 -6.90 58.34 84.12
CA GLY A 1015 -5.72 58.69 83.35
C GLY A 1015 -5.27 57.53 82.46
N GLY A 1016 -5.06 57.78 81.17
CA GLY A 1016 -4.57 56.79 80.20
C GLY A 1016 -5.65 56.11 79.34
N VAL A 1017 -6.92 56.45 79.55
CA VAL A 1017 -8.03 56.07 78.64
C VAL A 1017 -7.77 56.60 77.23
N LEU A 1018 -8.09 55.81 76.21
CA LEU A 1018 -7.94 56.18 74.82
C LEU A 1018 -9.12 57.03 74.34
N SER A 1019 -8.86 57.89 73.36
CA SER A 1019 -9.84 58.86 72.88
C SER A 1019 -10.95 58.20 72.05
N GLY A 1020 -12.12 58.03 72.65
CA GLY A 1020 -13.33 57.52 71.98
C GLY A 1020 -13.93 56.26 72.63
N ASP A 1021 -13.18 55.61 73.53
CA ASP A 1021 -13.67 54.46 74.30
C ASP A 1021 -14.67 54.90 75.40
N ASP A 1022 -15.73 54.11 75.61
CA ASP A 1022 -16.74 54.36 76.64
C ASP A 1022 -16.30 53.76 77.97
N LEU A 1023 -15.62 54.58 78.79
CA LEU A 1023 -15.10 54.17 80.09
C LEU A 1023 -15.44 55.16 81.22
N ARG A 1024 -16.00 54.62 82.29
CA ARG A 1024 -16.38 55.31 83.53
C ARG A 1024 -15.71 54.61 84.71
N VAL A 1025 -15.62 55.32 85.84
CA VAL A 1025 -15.19 54.73 87.11
C VAL A 1025 -16.15 55.11 88.22
N ASN A 1026 -16.60 54.10 88.95
CA ASN A 1026 -17.31 54.26 90.20
C ASN A 1026 -16.26 54.19 91.33
N LEU A 1027 -16.24 55.20 92.21
CA LEU A 1027 -15.18 55.40 93.20
C LEU A 1027 -15.72 55.32 94.63
N ASP A 1028 -15.08 54.47 95.43
CA ASP A 1028 -15.26 54.42 96.88
C ASP A 1028 -14.00 54.96 97.56
N ALA A 1029 -14.16 55.82 98.56
CA ALA A 1029 -13.04 56.36 99.32
C ALA A 1029 -13.35 56.49 100.81
N TRP A 1030 -12.38 56.12 101.64
CA TRP A 1030 -12.52 56.11 103.10
C TRP A 1030 -11.21 56.49 103.79
N PHE A 1031 -11.31 57.35 104.79
CA PHE A 1031 -10.28 57.60 105.79
C PHE A 1031 -9.94 56.29 106.54
N ALA A 1032 -8.71 56.18 107.03
CA ALA A 1032 -8.30 55.06 107.89
C ALA A 1032 -9.16 54.94 109.17
N ASP A 1033 -9.68 56.05 109.68
CA ASP A 1033 -10.58 56.15 110.82
C ASP A 1033 -11.34 57.51 110.82
N ALA A 1034 -12.38 57.64 111.65
CA ALA A 1034 -13.31 58.78 111.66
C ALA A 1034 -12.90 59.99 112.55
N GLU A 1035 -11.78 59.94 113.28
CA GLU A 1035 -11.41 60.98 114.26
C GLU A 1035 -10.94 62.31 113.64
N ILE A 1036 -11.10 63.42 114.36
CA ILE A 1036 -10.65 64.77 113.96
C ILE A 1036 -9.12 64.79 113.83
N GLY A 1037 -8.60 65.25 112.70
CA GLY A 1037 -7.15 65.31 112.46
C GLY A 1037 -6.78 65.86 111.08
N GLU A 1038 -5.56 66.38 110.98
CA GLU A 1038 -4.96 66.85 109.73
C GLU A 1038 -4.11 65.75 109.06
N ALA A 1039 -4.04 65.77 107.72
CA ALA A 1039 -3.19 64.88 106.91
C ALA A 1039 -3.38 63.36 107.17
N LYS A 1040 -4.63 62.94 107.37
CA LYS A 1040 -5.02 61.54 107.55
C LYS A 1040 -5.05 60.79 106.21
N THR A 1041 -4.59 59.54 106.21
CA THR A 1041 -4.64 58.66 105.03
C THR A 1041 -6.07 58.30 104.65
N VAL A 1042 -6.36 58.41 103.36
CA VAL A 1042 -7.59 57.99 102.70
C VAL A 1042 -7.22 56.95 101.64
N THR A 1043 -7.86 55.78 101.69
CA THR A 1043 -7.75 54.78 100.62
C THR A 1043 -8.85 55.05 99.61
N VAL A 1044 -8.51 55.05 98.31
CA VAL A 1044 -9.43 55.24 97.20
C VAL A 1044 -9.37 54.00 96.32
N SER A 1045 -10.51 53.38 96.09
CA SER A 1045 -10.69 52.19 95.24
C SER A 1045 -11.74 52.48 94.17
N GLY A 1046 -11.71 51.75 93.05
CA GLY A 1046 -12.76 51.90 92.06
C GLY A 1046 -13.02 50.64 91.23
N VAL A 1047 -14.16 50.66 90.54
CA VAL A 1047 -14.56 49.65 89.55
C VAL A 1047 -14.86 50.36 88.23
N LEU A 1048 -14.39 49.80 87.13
CA LEU A 1048 -14.62 50.31 85.78
C LEU A 1048 -15.98 49.85 85.24
N ASP A 1049 -16.62 50.72 84.47
CA ASP A 1049 -17.94 50.51 83.86
C ASP A 1049 -18.01 51.23 82.49
N GLY A 1050 -18.97 50.90 81.65
CA GLY A 1050 -19.05 51.34 80.24
C GLY A 1050 -18.64 50.26 79.23
N ALA A 1051 -18.93 50.50 77.96
CA ALA A 1051 -18.85 49.48 76.91
C ALA A 1051 -17.43 48.93 76.67
N ASP A 1052 -16.40 49.74 76.88
CA ASP A 1052 -15.00 49.33 76.72
C ASP A 1052 -14.35 48.85 78.04
N SER A 1053 -15.10 48.73 79.14
CA SER A 1053 -14.56 48.40 80.48
C SER A 1053 -13.75 47.10 80.53
N GLN A 1054 -14.12 46.09 79.75
CA GLN A 1054 -13.36 44.83 79.59
C GLN A 1054 -11.94 45.00 79.02
N ASN A 1055 -11.66 46.13 78.36
CA ASN A 1055 -10.38 46.41 77.70
C ASN A 1055 -9.35 47.09 78.63
N TYR A 1056 -9.76 47.44 79.85
CA TYR A 1056 -8.96 48.23 80.79
C TYR A 1056 -8.90 47.58 82.18
N GLN A 1057 -7.84 47.88 82.91
CA GLN A 1057 -7.66 47.45 84.30
C GLN A 1057 -7.26 48.65 85.17
N LEU A 1058 -8.03 48.91 86.23
CA LEU A 1058 -7.77 50.06 87.10
C LEU A 1058 -6.68 49.74 88.12
N ASN A 1059 -5.65 50.58 88.17
CA ASN A 1059 -4.59 50.55 89.17
C ASN A 1059 -5.10 51.11 90.51
N SER A 1060 -5.92 50.34 91.23
CA SER A 1060 -6.46 50.70 92.54
C SER A 1060 -6.55 49.45 93.44
N PRO A 1061 -6.56 49.59 94.78
CA PRO A 1061 -6.65 50.84 95.55
C PRO A 1061 -5.35 51.66 95.59
N ILE A 1062 -5.50 52.97 95.73
CA ILE A 1062 -4.42 53.94 95.97
C ILE A 1062 -4.63 54.66 97.31
N GLN A 1063 -3.62 55.41 97.79
CA GLN A 1063 -3.70 56.18 99.02
C GLN A 1063 -3.32 57.65 98.83
N VAL A 1064 -4.10 58.54 99.44
CA VAL A 1064 -3.90 60.01 99.44
C VAL A 1064 -4.16 60.57 100.85
N LEU A 1065 -3.91 61.87 101.07
CA LEU A 1065 -4.07 62.51 102.39
C LEU A 1065 -5.16 63.60 102.35
N ALA A 1066 -6.01 63.64 103.38
CA ALA A 1066 -7.02 64.69 103.61
C ALA A 1066 -7.15 65.01 105.11
N SER A 1067 -8.17 65.77 105.53
CA SER A 1067 -8.34 66.17 106.95
C SER A 1067 -9.81 66.20 107.38
N ILE A 1068 -10.04 66.17 108.69
CA ILE A 1068 -11.36 66.24 109.33
C ILE A 1068 -11.37 67.43 110.33
N LEU A 1069 -12.26 68.40 110.11
CA LEU A 1069 -12.30 69.74 110.75
C LEU A 1069 -13.58 69.98 111.60
N ALA A 1070 -13.82 71.20 112.11
CA ALA A 1070 -14.96 71.54 113.00
C ALA A 1070 -15.99 72.51 112.37
N TYR A 1071 -17.23 72.56 112.91
CA TYR A 1071 -18.45 72.97 112.17
C TYR A 1071 -19.09 74.33 112.56
N LEU A 1072 -19.70 75.00 111.56
CA LEU A 1072 -20.65 76.12 111.71
C LEU A 1072 -21.78 76.04 110.62
N PRO A 1073 -23.09 76.16 110.97
CA PRO A 1073 -24.25 76.04 110.06
C PRO A 1073 -24.94 77.41 109.74
N PRO A 1074 -26.13 77.53 109.05
CA PRO A 1074 -27.01 76.55 108.35
C PRO A 1074 -27.50 77.00 106.92
N GLN A 1075 -28.56 76.34 106.40
CA GLN A 1075 -29.48 76.68 105.27
C GLN A 1075 -29.07 76.18 103.86
N GLY A 1076 -29.91 75.50 103.05
CA GLY A 1076 -31.18 74.79 103.32
C GLY A 1076 -32.19 74.74 102.15
N TYR A 1077 -32.76 73.55 101.83
CA TYR A 1077 -34.05 73.33 101.11
C TYR A 1077 -34.15 73.78 99.61
N GLN A 1078 -35.12 73.38 98.74
CA GLN A 1078 -36.31 72.49 98.81
C GLN A 1078 -36.64 71.84 97.42
N GLU A 1079 -37.26 70.66 97.50
CA GLU A 1079 -38.11 69.84 96.60
C GLU A 1079 -38.63 70.24 95.18
N ALA A 1080 -38.66 69.22 94.29
CA ALA A 1080 -39.76 68.69 93.45
C ALA A 1080 -40.56 69.52 92.40
N ILE A 1081 -41.04 68.84 91.33
CA ILE A 1081 -42.48 68.63 90.99
C ILE A 1081 -42.68 67.80 89.67
N ASN A 1082 -43.86 67.18 89.55
CA ASN A 1082 -44.27 66.16 88.58
C ASN A 1082 -44.70 66.63 87.16
N TYR A 1083 -44.76 65.65 86.22
CA TYR A 1083 -45.90 65.28 85.34
C TYR A 1083 -46.04 65.75 83.84
N ARG A 1084 -46.30 64.74 82.97
CA ARG A 1084 -47.26 64.74 81.80
C ARG A 1084 -46.86 65.50 80.49
N PRO A 1085 -47.58 65.34 79.33
CA PRO A 1085 -47.63 64.13 78.48
C PRO A 1085 -47.30 64.38 76.95
N PRO A 1086 -48.12 64.11 75.90
CA PRO A 1086 -47.95 62.94 75.01
C PRO A 1086 -47.99 63.18 73.45
N GLN A 1087 -47.91 62.08 72.69
CA GLN A 1087 -48.48 61.82 71.34
C GLN A 1087 -47.91 62.46 70.03
N GLN A 1088 -47.37 61.57 69.15
CA GLN A 1088 -47.63 61.47 67.68
C GLN A 1088 -47.21 62.66 66.75
N PRO A 1089 -47.43 62.64 65.40
CA PRO A 1089 -47.94 61.57 64.48
C PRO A 1089 -47.17 61.40 63.11
N LEU A 1090 -47.60 60.39 62.28
CA LEU A 1090 -47.54 60.30 60.78
C LEU A 1090 -46.14 60.23 60.09
N GLU A 1091 -45.90 59.66 58.90
CA GLU A 1091 -46.47 58.59 58.02
C GLU A 1091 -45.41 58.34 56.88
N GLN A 1092 -45.42 57.42 55.89
CA GLN A 1092 -46.28 56.33 55.34
C GLN A 1092 -45.27 55.27 54.72
N SER A 1093 -45.48 54.29 53.81
CA SER A 1093 -46.58 53.73 52.99
C SER A 1093 -46.29 52.27 52.55
N LEU A 1094 -47.30 51.58 52.02
CA LEU A 1094 -47.35 50.18 51.49
C LEU A 1094 -48.30 50.17 50.25
N PRO A 1095 -48.98 49.10 49.73
CA PRO A 1095 -49.01 47.61 49.94
C PRO A 1095 -48.71 46.78 48.64
N THR A 1096 -48.69 45.43 48.49
CA THR A 1096 -49.52 44.23 48.92
C THR A 1096 -50.95 44.16 48.30
N PRO A 1097 -51.73 43.03 48.29
CA PRO A 1097 -51.65 41.67 48.88
C PRO A 1097 -51.54 40.52 47.80
N GLU A 1098 -52.00 39.25 47.86
CA GLU A 1098 -52.90 38.41 48.72
C GLU A 1098 -52.53 36.88 48.74
N GLN A 1099 -53.48 35.91 48.61
CA GLN A 1099 -53.39 34.56 49.24
C GLN A 1099 -54.00 33.30 48.52
N GLN A 1100 -53.40 32.13 48.83
CA GLN A 1100 -53.97 30.76 49.10
C GLN A 1100 -54.56 29.79 48.01
N ALA A 1101 -53.75 28.75 47.68
CA ALA A 1101 -53.92 27.29 48.01
C ALA A 1101 -54.81 26.26 47.22
N LEU A 1102 -54.21 25.05 47.06
CA LEU A 1102 -54.72 23.66 46.86
C LEU A 1102 -55.02 23.02 45.46
N GLN A 1103 -54.05 22.19 45.00
CA GLN A 1103 -54.07 20.84 44.36
C GLN A 1103 -55.02 20.36 43.20
N LEU A 1104 -54.33 19.68 42.26
CA LEU A 1104 -54.66 18.48 41.43
C LEU A 1104 -55.29 18.56 39.99
N GLU A 1105 -54.40 18.28 39.02
CA GLU A 1105 -54.47 17.37 37.84
C GLU A 1105 -55.32 17.58 36.55
N VAL A 1106 -54.57 17.51 35.43
CA VAL A 1106 -54.81 17.06 34.03
C VAL A 1106 -56.13 17.37 33.28
N LEU A 1107 -56.04 18.12 32.16
CA LEU A 1107 -56.32 17.67 30.76
C LEU A 1107 -56.41 18.84 29.74
N GLY A 1108 -55.97 18.60 28.50
CA GLY A 1108 -56.59 19.14 27.27
C GLY A 1108 -56.06 20.46 26.66
N ASP A 1109 -55.43 20.31 25.49
CA ASP A 1109 -55.63 21.06 24.22
C ASP A 1109 -55.64 22.62 24.19
N GLY A 1110 -54.80 23.22 23.32
CA GLY A 1110 -54.78 24.67 23.02
C GLY A 1110 -54.90 24.97 21.52
N LEU A 1111 -54.74 26.24 21.05
CA LEU A 1111 -54.32 26.60 19.67
C LEU A 1111 -54.21 28.14 19.39
N ASN A 1112 -53.19 28.57 18.61
CA ASN A 1112 -53.17 29.70 17.63
C ASN A 1112 -53.44 31.19 18.04
N LEU A 1113 -52.97 32.24 17.33
CA LEU A 1113 -51.77 32.47 16.46
C LEU A 1113 -51.63 33.99 16.08
N SER A 1114 -50.50 34.33 15.43
CA SER A 1114 -50.27 35.38 14.39
C SER A 1114 -49.73 36.78 14.78
N GLY A 1115 -48.84 37.34 13.93
CA GLY A 1115 -48.64 38.81 13.84
C GLY A 1115 -47.23 39.41 13.56
N LEU A 1116 -46.63 39.18 12.37
CA LEU A 1116 -45.53 39.99 11.77
C LEU A 1116 -44.16 40.02 12.53
N GLY A 1117 -43.00 40.29 11.91
CA GLY A 1117 -42.70 40.48 10.49
C GLY A 1117 -41.54 41.45 10.19
N GLY A 1118 -40.29 41.08 10.46
CA GLY A 1118 -39.10 41.89 10.12
C GLY A 1118 -37.80 41.32 10.69
N ALA A 1119 -36.66 41.52 10.01
CA ALA A 1119 -35.36 40.98 10.41
C ALA A 1119 -34.53 42.00 11.22
N VAL A 1120 -33.89 41.52 12.30
CA VAL A 1120 -32.88 42.24 13.09
C VAL A 1120 -31.78 41.24 13.46
N THR A 1121 -30.52 41.67 13.37
CA THR A 1121 -29.34 40.85 13.70
C THR A 1121 -28.52 41.57 14.78
N LEU A 1122 -28.11 40.87 15.84
CA LEU A 1122 -26.88 41.14 16.60
C LEU A 1122 -26.57 39.98 17.57
N THR A 1123 -25.31 39.91 18.03
CA THR A 1123 -24.68 38.69 18.57
C THR A 1123 -24.29 38.85 20.04
N VAL A 1124 -24.51 37.81 20.87
CA VAL A 1124 -23.79 37.52 22.14
C VAL A 1124 -23.91 36.01 22.47
N PRO A 1125 -23.06 35.42 23.35
CA PRO A 1125 -22.64 34.03 23.19
C PRO A 1125 -23.04 33.04 24.32
N THR A 1126 -22.59 31.79 24.14
CA THR A 1126 -22.42 30.71 25.13
C THR A 1126 -23.66 29.99 25.69
N ALA A 1127 -23.47 28.69 25.91
CA ALA A 1127 -24.38 27.64 26.37
C ALA A 1127 -24.78 27.81 27.88
N PRO A 1128 -25.71 27.01 28.47
CA PRO A 1128 -26.15 25.68 28.03
C PRO A 1128 -27.66 25.31 28.20
N GLU A 1129 -27.91 24.01 28.02
CA GLU A 1129 -29.12 23.19 28.29
C GLU A 1129 -30.16 22.93 27.18
N ARG A 1130 -30.11 21.67 26.71
CA ARG A 1130 -31.15 20.80 26.12
C ARG A 1130 -31.55 21.00 24.64
N PRO A 1131 -31.70 19.91 23.87
CA PRO A 1131 -32.06 19.97 22.45
C PRO A 1131 -33.56 20.21 22.24
N LEU A 1132 -33.92 21.12 21.34
CA LEU A 1132 -35.30 21.39 20.93
C LEU A 1132 -35.63 20.63 19.63
N ALA A 1133 -36.58 19.70 19.69
CA ALA A 1133 -37.05 18.97 18.50
C ALA A 1133 -38.15 19.77 17.77
N LEU A 1134 -37.96 20.05 16.48
CA LEU A 1134 -38.86 20.89 15.68
C LEU A 1134 -39.40 20.09 14.48
N ARG A 1135 -40.71 19.84 14.46
CA ARG A 1135 -41.42 19.19 13.34
C ARG A 1135 -42.10 20.22 12.45
N LEU A 1136 -41.88 20.13 11.14
CA LEU A 1136 -42.71 20.79 10.12
C LEU A 1136 -43.57 19.72 9.44
N ASN A 1137 -44.85 20.03 9.19
CA ASN A 1137 -45.85 19.05 8.78
C ASN A 1137 -46.23 19.20 7.30
N SER A 1138 -46.63 18.09 6.66
CA SER A 1138 -46.75 17.96 5.21
C SER A 1138 -48.08 18.50 4.64
N SER A 1139 -48.15 19.79 4.30
CA SER A 1139 -49.37 20.35 3.69
C SER A 1139 -49.23 21.57 2.75
N GLN A 1140 -48.16 21.70 1.95
CA GLN A 1140 -48.19 22.53 0.71
C GLN A 1140 -46.99 22.27 -0.25
N LEU A 1141 -47.15 21.35 -1.22
CA LEU A 1141 -46.88 21.53 -2.67
C LEU A 1141 -47.01 20.21 -3.47
N GLN A 1142 -48.25 19.83 -3.73
CA GLN A 1142 -48.67 19.17 -4.97
C GLN A 1142 -49.23 20.28 -5.88
N THR A 1143 -49.10 20.33 -7.22
CA THR A 1143 -48.52 19.41 -8.22
C THR A 1143 -48.15 20.21 -9.47
N VAL A 1144 -47.04 19.89 -10.16
CA VAL A 1144 -46.97 20.00 -11.63
C VAL A 1144 -46.24 18.77 -12.16
N GLY A 1145 -46.93 17.94 -12.94
CA GLY A 1145 -46.31 16.85 -13.69
C GLY A 1145 -46.32 17.15 -15.18
N LEU A 1146 -45.32 16.64 -15.90
CA LEU A 1146 -45.37 16.50 -17.35
C LEU A 1146 -45.06 15.06 -17.73
N SER A 1147 -45.77 14.59 -18.75
CA SER A 1147 -45.70 13.24 -19.29
C SER A 1147 -45.50 13.33 -20.80
N GLY A 1148 -44.75 12.41 -21.38
CA GLY A 1148 -44.69 12.30 -22.85
C GLY A 1148 -43.28 12.05 -23.37
N SER A 1149 -43.22 11.16 -24.34
CA SER A 1149 -42.05 10.79 -25.12
C SER A 1149 -41.55 11.89 -26.06
N GLU A 1150 -40.26 11.80 -26.41
CA GLU A 1150 -39.60 12.41 -27.58
C GLU A 1150 -39.47 13.94 -27.67
N ILE A 1151 -38.25 14.42 -27.44
CA ILE A 1151 -37.43 15.22 -28.38
C ILE A 1151 -35.96 15.07 -27.91
N GLY A 1152 -34.98 15.18 -28.81
CA GLY A 1152 -33.58 14.88 -28.49
C GLY A 1152 -32.53 15.88 -29.00
N ARG A 1153 -31.36 15.84 -28.33
CA ARG A 1153 -30.12 16.62 -28.53
C ARG A 1153 -30.15 18.11 -28.15
N THR A 1154 -28.98 18.57 -27.67
CA THR A 1154 -28.56 19.95 -27.34
C THR A 1154 -29.38 20.65 -26.23
N ASP A 1155 -28.82 21.26 -25.18
CA ASP A 1155 -27.41 21.60 -24.85
C ASP A 1155 -27.09 21.40 -23.35
N ALA A 1156 -25.84 21.62 -22.96
CA ALA A 1156 -25.34 21.42 -21.59
C ALA A 1156 -25.55 22.65 -20.68
N ALA A 1157 -26.10 22.44 -19.47
CA ALA A 1157 -25.79 23.20 -18.24
C ALA A 1157 -26.47 22.62 -16.97
N THR A 1158 -25.86 22.87 -15.80
CA THR A 1158 -26.40 22.75 -14.41
C THR A 1158 -26.55 21.37 -13.73
N PRO A 1159 -25.59 20.98 -12.86
CA PRO A 1159 -25.78 19.99 -11.79
C PRO A 1159 -26.28 20.64 -10.48
N SER A 1160 -27.34 21.47 -10.55
CA SER A 1160 -27.74 22.39 -9.48
C SER A 1160 -28.70 21.77 -8.45
N LEU A 1161 -28.23 20.80 -7.65
CA LEU A 1161 -28.84 20.47 -6.36
C LEU A 1161 -27.81 19.94 -5.35
N PHE A 1162 -27.01 18.94 -5.74
CA PHE A 1162 -26.01 18.31 -4.86
C PHE A 1162 -24.92 19.28 -4.39
N VAL A 1163 -24.38 20.13 -5.28
CA VAL A 1163 -23.33 21.10 -4.93
C VAL A 1163 -23.82 22.12 -3.90
N ALA A 1164 -25.09 22.55 -4.00
CA ALA A 1164 -25.69 23.47 -3.04
C ALA A 1164 -25.92 22.81 -1.67
N LEU A 1165 -26.36 21.55 -1.65
CA LEU A 1165 -26.56 20.78 -0.42
C LEU A 1165 -25.23 20.50 0.30
N ALA A 1166 -24.18 20.14 -0.44
CA ALA A 1166 -22.84 19.93 0.11
C ALA A 1166 -22.25 21.21 0.71
N ALA A 1167 -22.39 22.36 0.02
CA ALA A 1167 -21.95 23.65 0.54
C ALA A 1167 -22.73 24.07 1.81
N PHE A 1168 -24.04 23.80 1.87
CA PHE A 1168 -24.88 24.09 3.03
C PHE A 1168 -24.50 23.26 4.26
N LEU A 1169 -24.28 21.95 4.08
CA LEU A 1169 -23.86 21.05 5.16
C LEU A 1169 -22.43 21.35 5.65
N LYS A 1170 -21.49 21.65 4.75
CA LYS A 1170 -20.11 22.03 5.11
C LYS A 1170 -20.04 23.35 5.91
N ALA A 1171 -21.05 24.21 5.79
CA ALA A 1171 -21.19 25.44 6.57
C ALA A 1171 -22.00 25.26 7.88
N ASN A 1172 -22.70 24.14 8.07
CA ASN A 1172 -23.61 23.91 9.20
C ASN A 1172 -23.53 22.43 9.67
N PRO A 1173 -22.43 22.00 10.33
CA PRO A 1173 -22.18 20.59 10.62
C PRO A 1173 -23.21 19.91 11.55
N GLU A 1174 -24.00 20.67 12.31
CA GLU A 1174 -25.09 20.13 13.16
C GLU A 1174 -26.45 20.01 12.43
N ALA A 1175 -26.57 20.47 11.17
CA ALA A 1175 -27.85 20.53 10.46
C ALA A 1175 -28.29 19.16 9.90
N ARG A 1176 -29.17 18.47 10.62
CA ARG A 1176 -29.81 17.22 10.13
C ARG A 1176 -30.87 17.50 9.07
N VAL A 1177 -30.53 17.25 7.80
CA VAL A 1177 -31.48 17.26 6.66
C VAL A 1177 -32.13 15.88 6.50
N GLN A 1178 -33.45 15.81 6.40
CA GLN A 1178 -34.20 14.56 6.24
C GLN A 1178 -34.87 14.50 4.86
N LEU A 1179 -34.30 13.72 3.93
CA LEU A 1179 -34.97 13.38 2.67
C LEU A 1179 -35.91 12.19 2.90
N MET A 1180 -37.19 12.36 2.55
CA MET A 1180 -38.16 11.25 2.46
C MET A 1180 -38.38 10.88 0.99
N VAL A 1181 -37.88 9.71 0.57
CA VAL A 1181 -38.29 9.07 -0.68
C VAL A 1181 -39.49 8.17 -0.37
N GLN A 1182 -40.65 8.49 -0.93
CA GLN A 1182 -41.90 7.78 -0.62
C GLN A 1182 -42.16 6.63 -1.61
N THR A 1183 -41.43 5.52 -1.45
CA THR A 1183 -41.79 4.24 -2.07
C THR A 1183 -42.87 3.55 -1.24
N GLY A 1184 -43.98 3.18 -1.88
CA GLY A 1184 -45.14 2.61 -1.20
C GLY A 1184 -45.02 1.11 -0.93
N ASP A 1185 -44.15 0.70 -0.02
CA ASP A 1185 -44.38 -0.47 0.85
C ASP A 1185 -43.48 -0.41 2.11
N ALA A 1186 -43.78 -1.22 3.12
CA ALA A 1186 -43.27 -1.02 4.48
C ALA A 1186 -41.81 -1.49 4.69
N GLY A 1187 -40.87 -0.54 4.70
CA GLY A 1187 -39.47 -0.78 5.12
C GLY A 1187 -38.63 0.50 5.15
N ALA A 1188 -38.46 1.11 6.33
CA ALA A 1188 -37.76 2.39 6.47
C ALA A 1188 -36.27 2.19 6.86
N ASN A 1189 -35.42 1.92 5.87
CA ASN A 1189 -33.97 1.89 6.08
C ASN A 1189 -33.41 3.31 6.25
N LEU A 1190 -32.69 3.54 7.36
CA LEU A 1190 -31.88 4.73 7.57
C LEU A 1190 -30.57 4.62 6.79
N ILE A 1191 -30.34 5.53 5.83
CA ILE A 1191 -29.03 5.68 5.19
C ILE A 1191 -28.18 6.62 6.05
N ASP A 1192 -27.03 6.13 6.50
CA ASP A 1192 -26.02 6.94 7.16
C ASP A 1192 -25.39 7.95 6.17
N PRO A 1193 -25.41 9.27 6.48
CA PRO A 1193 -24.75 10.29 5.65
C PRO A 1193 -23.24 10.09 5.48
N GLN A 1194 -22.52 9.53 6.47
CA GLN A 1194 -21.06 9.36 6.35
C GLN A 1194 -20.71 8.29 5.31
N ARG A 1195 -21.40 7.16 5.30
CA ARG A 1195 -21.26 6.13 4.24
C ARG A 1195 -21.56 6.67 2.84
N PHE A 1196 -22.52 7.59 2.68
CA PHE A 1196 -22.78 8.19 1.36
C PHE A 1196 -21.66 9.15 0.92
N ILE A 1197 -21.06 9.89 1.85
CA ILE A 1197 -19.93 10.79 1.57
C ILE A 1197 -18.68 9.98 1.17
N ALA A 1198 -18.34 8.94 1.93
CA ALA A 1198 -17.21 8.06 1.63
C ALA A 1198 -17.33 7.39 0.24
N HIS A 1199 -18.53 6.92 -0.11
CA HIS A 1199 -18.79 6.28 -1.41
C HIS A 1199 -18.76 7.27 -2.60
N ALA A 1200 -18.98 8.57 -2.36
CA ALA A 1200 -18.82 9.61 -3.39
C ALA A 1200 -17.35 10.01 -3.60
N GLN A 1201 -16.51 9.90 -2.56
CA GLN A 1201 -15.08 10.17 -2.65
C GLN A 1201 -14.32 9.04 -3.33
N SER A 1202 -14.58 7.78 -2.95
CA SER A 1202 -13.87 6.62 -3.52
C SER A 1202 -14.09 6.45 -5.03
N VAL A 1203 -15.26 6.84 -5.56
CA VAL A 1203 -15.52 6.84 -7.02
C VAL A 1203 -14.70 7.90 -7.75
N ALA A 1204 -14.42 9.06 -7.14
CA ALA A 1204 -13.55 10.07 -7.73
C ALA A 1204 -12.08 9.62 -7.73
N GLU A 1205 -11.62 9.03 -6.62
CA GLU A 1205 -10.26 8.52 -6.47
C GLU A 1205 -9.99 7.30 -7.35
N LEU A 1206 -10.98 6.41 -7.55
CA LEU A 1206 -10.90 5.28 -8.47
C LEU A 1206 -10.74 5.72 -9.92
N LEU A 1207 -11.46 6.77 -10.35
CA LEU A 1207 -11.30 7.34 -11.69
C LEU A 1207 -9.92 7.99 -11.89
N GLN A 1208 -9.34 8.56 -10.83
CA GLN A 1208 -8.00 9.17 -10.88
C GLN A 1208 -6.88 8.13 -10.87
N ARG A 1209 -7.04 7.00 -10.15
CA ARG A 1209 -6.09 5.87 -10.11
C ARG A 1209 -6.04 5.04 -11.40
N LEU A 1210 -7.06 5.10 -12.26
CA LEU A 1210 -7.13 4.33 -13.51
C LEU A 1210 -6.44 4.98 -14.72
N GLY A 1211 -5.77 6.13 -14.54
CA GLY A 1211 -4.83 6.69 -15.53
C GLY A 1211 -5.43 7.17 -16.86
N VAL A 1212 -6.74 7.34 -16.97
CA VAL A 1212 -7.41 7.81 -18.19
C VAL A 1212 -7.28 9.34 -18.32
N PRO A 1213 -6.66 9.88 -19.38
CA PRO A 1213 -6.59 11.33 -19.59
C PRO A 1213 -7.96 11.92 -19.95
N ASP A 1214 -8.21 13.16 -19.53
CA ASP A 1214 -9.46 13.91 -19.80
C ASP A 1214 -9.73 14.09 -21.31
N GLY A 1215 -10.43 13.13 -21.93
CA GLY A 1215 -10.84 13.24 -23.33
C GLY A 1215 -11.42 11.99 -24.01
N GLN A 1216 -11.25 10.78 -23.48
CA GLN A 1216 -11.57 9.52 -24.19
C GLN A 1216 -12.64 8.66 -23.51
N LEU A 1217 -13.90 9.12 -23.50
CA LEU A 1217 -15.07 8.31 -23.11
C LEU A 1217 -16.28 8.55 -24.05
N GLN A 1218 -16.19 8.09 -25.31
CA GLN A 1218 -17.36 7.91 -26.19
C GLN A 1218 -17.26 6.65 -27.05
N THR A 1219 -18.40 5.96 -27.22
CA THR A 1219 -18.59 4.66 -27.89
C THR A 1219 -17.88 3.48 -27.18
N VAL A 1220 -18.39 2.24 -27.18
CA VAL A 1220 -19.42 1.61 -28.04
C VAL A 1220 -20.49 0.91 -27.18
N ALA A 1221 -21.79 1.22 -27.39
CA ALA A 1221 -22.88 0.53 -26.67
C ALA A 1221 -24.25 0.56 -27.40
N THR A 1222 -24.32 0.15 -28.68
CA THR A 1222 -25.61 0.09 -29.42
C THR A 1222 -25.74 -1.09 -30.40
N ARG A 1223 -26.42 -2.18 -30.00
CA ARG A 1223 -27.27 -3.01 -30.91
C ARG A 1223 -28.22 -3.94 -30.14
N ASN A 1224 -29.39 -4.19 -30.74
CA ASN A 1224 -30.57 -4.77 -30.08
C ASN A 1224 -30.50 -6.29 -29.84
N PRO A 1225 -31.15 -6.80 -28.78
CA PRO A 1225 -31.62 -8.18 -28.71
C PRO A 1225 -33.00 -8.36 -29.39
N ARG A 1226 -33.27 -9.54 -29.94
CA ARG A 1226 -34.61 -10.07 -30.29
C ARG A 1226 -34.64 -11.61 -30.06
N PRO A 1227 -35.83 -12.24 -29.92
CA PRO A 1227 -35.99 -13.27 -28.88
C PRO A 1227 -36.01 -14.75 -29.34
N PHE A 1228 -35.62 -15.62 -28.39
CA PHE A 1228 -36.02 -17.02 -28.16
C PHE A 1228 -36.00 -18.06 -29.31
N SER A 1229 -35.15 -19.08 -29.13
CA SER A 1229 -35.54 -20.50 -29.26
C SER A 1229 -34.68 -21.37 -28.34
N ALA A 1230 -35.25 -22.38 -27.68
CA ALA A 1230 -34.53 -23.19 -26.69
C ALA A 1230 -33.83 -24.42 -27.31
N GLY A 1231 -32.59 -24.68 -26.86
CA GLY A 1231 -31.83 -25.89 -27.17
C GLY A 1231 -30.38 -25.77 -26.68
N SER A 1232 -29.91 -26.78 -25.91
CA SER A 1232 -28.52 -26.97 -25.42
C SER A 1232 -27.82 -25.78 -24.75
N LEU A 1233 -27.62 -25.88 -23.43
CA LEU A 1233 -26.58 -25.19 -22.68
C LEU A 1233 -25.65 -26.24 -22.05
N PRO A 1234 -24.35 -25.95 -21.94
CA PRO A 1234 -23.85 -25.55 -20.62
C PRO A 1234 -23.24 -24.15 -20.65
N LEU A 1235 -23.75 -23.25 -19.81
CA LEU A 1235 -23.14 -21.96 -19.53
C LEU A 1235 -23.55 -21.54 -18.11
N ALA A 1236 -22.58 -21.31 -17.23
CA ALA A 1236 -22.80 -20.90 -15.85
C ALA A 1236 -21.73 -19.88 -15.43
N MET A 1237 -21.94 -18.62 -15.79
CA MET A 1237 -21.15 -17.47 -15.33
C MET A 1237 -22.06 -16.26 -15.15
N MET A 1238 -21.72 -15.41 -14.18
CA MET A 1238 -22.27 -14.06 -13.97
C MET A 1238 -23.79 -13.91 -13.79
N VAL A 1239 -24.26 -14.22 -12.58
CA VAL A 1239 -25.01 -13.22 -11.80
C VAL A 1239 -24.41 -13.20 -10.40
N ASN A 1240 -23.79 -12.09 -10.00
CA ASN A 1240 -23.23 -11.92 -8.66
C ASN A 1240 -24.00 -10.83 -7.92
N SER A 1241 -24.92 -11.22 -7.04
CA SER A 1241 -25.72 -10.31 -6.21
C SER A 1241 -26.11 -10.99 -4.91
N ARG A 1242 -25.71 -10.41 -3.76
CA ARG A 1242 -26.04 -10.91 -2.42
C ARG A 1242 -27.56 -11.08 -2.24
N ALA A 1243 -27.98 -12.26 -1.81
CA ALA A 1243 -29.31 -12.52 -1.25
C ALA A 1243 -29.29 -13.82 -0.42
N ASP A 1244 -28.97 -13.73 0.86
CA ASP A 1244 -29.10 -14.85 1.80
C ASP A 1244 -30.58 -15.16 2.08
N VAL A 1245 -31.05 -16.33 1.60
CA VAL A 1245 -32.29 -16.95 2.09
C VAL A 1245 -32.09 -18.47 2.16
N GLN A 1246 -32.12 -19.03 3.37
CA GLN A 1246 -32.17 -20.48 3.58
C GLN A 1246 -33.58 -21.03 3.34
N ALA A 1247 -33.72 -22.11 2.56
CA ALA A 1247 -34.82 -23.08 2.65
C ALA A 1247 -34.48 -24.37 1.86
N GLU A 1248 -34.23 -25.46 2.60
CA GLU A 1248 -33.97 -26.85 2.14
C GLU A 1248 -32.88 -27.07 1.07
#